data_AF-A0A3M7SZU5-F1
#
_entry.id   AF-A0A3M7SZU5-F1
#
_cell.length_a   1.000
_cell.length_b   1.000
_cell.length_c   1.000
_cell.angle_alpha   90.00
_cell.angle_beta   90.00
_cell.angle_gamma   90.00
#
_symmetry.space_group_name_H-M   'P 1'
#
loop_
_entity.id
_entity.type
_entity.pdbx_description
1 polymer ?
#
loop_
_entity_poly.entity_id
_entity_poly.type
_entity_poly.pdbx_seq_one_letter_code
_entity_poly.pdbx_strand_id
1 'polypeptide(L)'
;MNSSIEQSFSQSFSDKNDSAMSHDSQYDSMHYQNLQIFVNRSFQLSNIKFFGFDMDHTLAEYKTDTFDLLTFSLAIERLIEIGYPEDIKNFKYDPNFAVRGLWYDKLYGNLLKVDPYGNILICSHGFKILKKQDLHRFYPNKFINYDPSRISVQHTLYEHPESYLLACITLVFQMEICLFHTKQCTKTFVHQSNINMSQIRDNNAKSFLLTNSDYNYANKIMSYLLDEIEPNRNWRSYFDYIVVDAHKPLFFAEGTMLKEINIETYGKNIGSHAGPLLTNRVYSGGNVEVFSKLINSHGKDVLYVGDHIFGDIIKSKKVRAWHTFLIVPELSKELSIYTEKNDLYTQMNHLNDELSFMLINFDSSSKDCPDISNIKEKIQSLIHQIDMSYSYFGSTFRTGSQQTYFASQVTRYADIYSSTCLNLLHYPFFYLFKAAPQLQKMSQNSEEFTYTPSIRVNDGDEKSTSQPIKRETSHRVFVNRSLQMSKIKFFGFDMDYTLALYKSPQYEILAFNLVIEQLLKLGYPEEIRNFVYDPTFPVRGLWYDKLYGNLLKVDAYGNILVCVHGFKFLHGSDLHKCYPNKYLNFDESRVYSLNTLFNLPEIYLIACMINYFTTSPLYQHQSTGVSCGDVFVSFKAIFQDIRSAVDYVHCHGDLKQKTIENMEEYVVKDHKRLATLFNRMHENKTKVFLLTNSGFEYTDKIMSFLLNDTGRDWKSYFDYIVVDAIKPLFFAEGTTLKEVDINTGLKQFGSHAGPLKSHQVYSGGNSDVFSKLIGSRGKDVLYVGDHIFGDIIKSKKERAWRTFLVIPELEQELATWHDKRSIFTEIEKLDKILAEKLIDFDSSSKNCPNISSIKHQIQRCIHEMDMSYGLIGSLFRSGSRQTHFASQVTRYADIYA
;
A
#
# COMPACT_ATOMS: atom_id res chain seq x y z
N MET A 1 38.96 -67.70 -1.86
CA MET A 1 39.90 -66.60 -2.17
C MET A 1 39.05 -65.35 -2.35
N ASN A 2 38.45 -64.76 -1.31
CA ASN A 2 38.97 -64.16 -0.08
C ASN A 2 39.98 -63.02 -0.29
N SER A 3 39.66 -61.92 0.39
CA SER A 3 40.48 -60.80 0.87
C SER A 3 41.10 -59.88 -0.19
N SER A 4 40.57 -58.66 -0.30
CA SER A 4 41.23 -57.43 0.15
C SER A 4 40.43 -56.20 -0.33
N ILE A 5 40.45 -55.13 0.47
CA ILE A 5 39.74 -53.83 0.30
C ILE A 5 38.44 -53.69 1.12
N GLU A 6 38.40 -54.28 2.31
CA GLU A 6 37.73 -53.71 3.48
C GLU A 6 38.75 -53.76 4.63
N GLN A 7 38.81 -52.71 5.47
CA GLN A 7 39.72 -52.49 6.63
C GLN A 7 41.02 -51.69 6.37
N SER A 8 40.89 -50.37 6.26
CA SER A 8 41.89 -49.41 6.76
C SER A 8 41.33 -47.99 6.96
N PHE A 9 40.13 -47.85 7.55
CA PHE A 9 39.57 -46.55 7.96
C PHE A 9 38.93 -46.60 9.36
N SER A 10 39.54 -47.36 10.27
CA SER A 10 39.14 -47.43 11.68
C SER A 10 40.37 -47.45 12.58
N GLN A 11 41.02 -46.29 12.75
CA GLN A 11 41.83 -45.93 13.93
C GLN A 11 42.50 -44.56 13.71
N SER A 12 41.81 -43.48 14.09
CA SER A 12 42.39 -42.26 14.69
C SER A 12 41.28 -41.23 14.93
N PHE A 13 40.28 -41.59 15.74
CA PHE A 13 39.38 -40.64 16.40
C PHE A 13 39.65 -40.73 17.89
N SER A 14 40.72 -40.07 18.33
CA SER A 14 40.92 -39.63 19.71
C SER A 14 42.09 -38.66 19.70
N ASP A 15 41.88 -37.49 20.32
CA ASP A 15 42.86 -36.44 20.59
C ASP A 15 43.09 -35.42 19.47
N LYS A 16 42.22 -34.40 19.45
CA LYS A 16 42.59 -32.96 19.50
C LYS A 16 41.33 -32.09 19.40
N ASN A 17 40.63 -31.99 20.52
CA ASN A 17 39.90 -30.77 20.86
C ASN A 17 40.91 -29.68 21.26
N ASP A 18 40.47 -28.44 21.12
CA ASP A 18 41.08 -27.20 21.62
C ASP A 18 42.16 -26.56 20.72
N SER A 19 41.72 -25.86 19.66
CA SER A 19 42.21 -24.52 19.25
C SER A 19 41.81 -24.14 17.82
N ALA A 20 40.52 -23.87 17.59
CA ALA A 20 40.06 -23.19 16.38
C ALA A 20 38.73 -22.46 16.63
N MET A 21 38.69 -21.54 17.60
CA MET A 21 37.58 -20.61 17.78
C MET A 21 38.10 -19.18 17.59
N SER A 22 38.14 -18.69 16.35
CA SER A 22 38.19 -17.23 16.11
C SER A 22 37.90 -16.75 14.66
N HIS A 23 37.33 -17.58 13.76
CA HIS A 23 37.08 -17.14 12.37
C HIS A 23 35.64 -17.32 11.82
N ASP A 24 34.63 -17.67 12.63
CA ASP A 24 33.28 -18.03 12.13
C ASP A 24 32.16 -16.98 12.25
N SER A 25 32.39 -15.78 12.78
CA SER A 25 31.30 -14.83 13.06
C SER A 25 30.59 -14.24 11.82
N GLN A 26 31.26 -14.20 10.66
CA GLN A 26 30.71 -13.63 9.43
C GLN A 26 29.84 -14.65 8.65
N TYR A 27 30.20 -15.93 8.74
CA TYR A 27 29.45 -17.03 8.09
C TYR A 27 28.11 -17.30 8.80
N ASP A 28 28.11 -17.30 10.14
CA ASP A 28 26.87 -17.44 10.92
C ASP A 28 25.89 -16.29 10.66
N SER A 29 26.38 -15.04 10.58
CA SER A 29 25.58 -13.85 10.27
C SER A 29 24.83 -13.95 8.92
N MET A 30 25.51 -14.39 7.84
CA MET A 30 24.87 -14.58 6.53
C MET A 30 23.87 -15.74 6.53
N HIS A 31 24.14 -16.81 7.29
CA HIS A 31 23.25 -17.96 7.37
C HIS A 31 21.92 -17.63 8.08
N TYR A 32 21.94 -16.84 9.16
CA TYR A 32 20.73 -16.39 9.85
C TYR A 32 19.90 -15.39 9.03
N GLN A 33 20.53 -14.55 8.19
CA GLN A 33 19.81 -13.59 7.33
C GLN A 33 19.00 -14.27 6.21
N ASN A 34 19.46 -15.41 5.70
CA ASN A 34 18.75 -16.19 4.67
C ASN A 34 17.49 -16.90 5.19
N LEU A 35 17.30 -16.99 6.52
CA LEU A 35 16.17 -17.69 7.15
C LEU A 35 15.00 -16.76 7.52
N GLN A 36 15.04 -15.48 7.10
CA GLN A 36 14.10 -14.47 7.56
C GLN A 36 12.76 -14.50 6.78
N ILE A 37 11.64 -14.56 7.53
CA ILE A 37 10.31 -14.23 7.01
C ILE A 37 10.00 -12.76 7.31
N PHE A 38 9.73 -11.99 6.26
CA PHE A 38 9.33 -10.59 6.37
C PHE A 38 7.82 -10.48 6.49
N VAL A 39 7.35 -9.62 7.39
CA VAL A 39 5.94 -9.51 7.76
C VAL A 39 5.38 -8.14 7.37
N ASN A 40 4.45 -8.13 6.41
CA ASN A 40 3.65 -6.95 6.06
C ASN A 40 2.33 -6.91 6.83
N ARG A 41 1.79 -8.05 7.24
CA ARG A 41 0.53 -8.14 7.99
C ARG A 41 0.61 -9.13 9.15
N SER A 42 0.08 -8.72 10.30
CA SER A 42 0.06 -9.56 11.48
C SER A 42 -1.03 -10.63 11.39
N PHE A 43 -0.68 -11.89 11.64
CA PHE A 43 -1.63 -12.99 11.80
C PHE A 43 -1.03 -14.13 12.63
N GLN A 44 -1.89 -14.95 13.23
CA GLN A 44 -1.48 -16.09 14.05
C GLN A 44 -1.59 -17.36 13.23
N LEU A 45 -0.50 -18.14 13.14
CA LEU A 45 -0.47 -19.38 12.35
C LEU A 45 -1.49 -20.41 12.84
N SER A 46 -1.79 -20.46 14.13
CA SER A 46 -2.75 -21.42 14.69
C SER A 46 -4.19 -21.19 14.24
N ASN A 47 -4.49 -20.04 13.64
CA ASN A 47 -5.81 -19.74 13.08
C ASN A 47 -5.94 -20.24 11.63
N ILE A 48 -4.83 -20.65 11.00
CA ILE A 48 -4.81 -21.20 9.65
C ILE A 48 -5.26 -22.65 9.72
N LYS A 49 -6.29 -22.98 8.93
CA LYS A 49 -6.83 -24.33 8.80
C LYS A 49 -6.32 -25.03 7.55
N PHE A 50 -5.92 -24.26 6.52
CA PHE A 50 -5.47 -24.78 5.24
C PHE A 50 -4.18 -24.09 4.79
N PHE A 51 -3.17 -24.88 4.43
CA PHE A 51 -1.95 -24.42 3.76
C PHE A 51 -2.01 -24.79 2.28
N GLY A 52 -2.09 -23.78 1.42
CA GLY A 52 -2.11 -23.99 -0.02
C GLY A 52 -0.77 -23.60 -0.63
N PHE A 53 -0.32 -24.36 -1.64
CA PHE A 53 0.97 -24.13 -2.30
C PHE A 53 0.80 -24.08 -3.81
N ASP A 54 1.49 -23.16 -4.47
CA ASP A 54 1.93 -23.38 -5.84
C ASP A 54 3.12 -24.34 -5.89
N MET A 55 3.38 -24.91 -7.06
CA MET A 55 4.51 -25.79 -7.30
C MET A 55 5.74 -25.01 -7.76
N ASP A 56 5.65 -24.38 -8.93
CA ASP A 56 6.76 -23.77 -9.65
C ASP A 56 7.31 -22.56 -8.89
N HIS A 57 8.65 -22.46 -8.75
CA HIS A 57 9.36 -21.42 -7.96
C HIS A 57 8.86 -21.20 -6.53
N THR A 58 8.04 -22.11 -6.01
CA THR A 58 7.46 -22.08 -4.66
C THR A 58 7.92 -23.29 -3.87
N LEU A 59 7.55 -24.49 -4.32
CA LEU A 59 8.06 -25.75 -3.80
C LEU A 59 9.26 -26.24 -4.62
N ALA A 60 9.18 -26.11 -5.95
CA ALA A 60 10.24 -26.46 -6.88
C ALA A 60 11.14 -25.25 -7.13
N GLU A 61 12.36 -25.29 -6.60
CA GLU A 61 13.37 -24.26 -6.85
C GLU A 61 14.24 -24.65 -8.04
N TYR A 62 14.22 -23.84 -9.11
CA TYR A 62 14.99 -24.11 -10.32
C TYR A 62 16.37 -23.45 -10.25
N LYS A 63 17.39 -24.12 -10.79
CA LYS A 63 18.76 -23.60 -10.99
C LYS A 63 18.71 -22.53 -12.07
N THR A 64 18.54 -21.27 -11.66
CA THR A 64 18.31 -20.11 -12.52
C THR A 64 19.32 -20.00 -13.65
N ASP A 65 20.62 -20.15 -13.37
CA ASP A 65 21.68 -20.01 -14.38
C ASP A 65 21.46 -20.95 -15.59
N THR A 66 21.07 -22.19 -15.32
CA THR A 66 20.89 -23.20 -16.37
C THR A 66 19.48 -23.21 -16.97
N PHE A 67 18.46 -22.95 -16.14
CA PHE A 67 17.07 -22.98 -16.56
C PHE A 67 16.71 -21.77 -17.44
N ASP A 68 17.20 -20.58 -17.07
CA ASP A 68 16.97 -19.36 -17.84
C ASP A 68 17.69 -19.42 -19.19
N LEU A 69 18.92 -19.97 -19.22
CA LEU A 69 19.67 -20.18 -20.47
C LEU A 69 18.94 -21.12 -21.43
N LEU A 70 18.34 -22.20 -20.91
CA LEU A 70 17.55 -23.12 -21.72
C LEU A 70 16.31 -22.41 -22.28
N THR A 71 15.57 -21.70 -21.42
CA THR A 71 14.37 -20.94 -21.81
C THR A 71 14.70 -19.91 -22.89
N PHE A 72 15.80 -19.16 -22.72
CA PHE A 72 16.30 -18.21 -23.70
C PHE A 72 16.64 -18.87 -25.04
N SER A 73 17.34 -20.01 -25.01
CA SER A 73 17.76 -20.72 -26.22
C SER A 73 16.57 -21.26 -27.02
N LEU A 74 15.59 -21.87 -26.33
CA LEU A 74 14.36 -22.38 -26.95
C LEU A 74 13.50 -21.24 -27.51
N ALA A 75 13.45 -20.10 -26.83
CA ALA A 75 12.77 -18.90 -27.33
C ALA A 75 13.39 -18.39 -28.64
N ILE A 76 14.73 -18.36 -28.72
CA ILE A 76 15.46 -18.00 -29.94
C ILE A 76 15.14 -18.95 -31.10
N GLU A 77 15.20 -20.27 -30.87
CA GLU A 77 14.85 -21.27 -31.89
C GLU A 77 13.43 -21.05 -32.42
N ARG A 78 12.47 -20.83 -31.51
CA ARG A 78 11.08 -20.59 -31.90
C ARG A 78 10.89 -19.30 -32.68
N LEU A 79 11.60 -18.23 -32.33
CA LEU A 79 11.56 -16.97 -33.08
C LEU A 79 12.04 -17.14 -34.52
N ILE A 80 13.07 -17.96 -34.73
CA ILE A 80 13.60 -18.26 -36.06
C ILE A 80 12.58 -19.07 -36.88
N GLU A 81 11.92 -20.06 -36.26
CA GLU A 81 10.85 -20.83 -36.89
C GLU A 81 9.68 -19.96 -37.38
N ILE A 82 9.38 -18.86 -36.69
CA ILE A 82 8.32 -17.93 -37.07
C ILE A 82 8.81 -16.78 -37.97
N GLY A 83 10.09 -16.78 -38.38
CA GLY A 83 10.63 -15.92 -39.44
C GLY A 83 11.62 -14.82 -39.03
N TYR A 84 12.12 -14.82 -37.78
CA TYR A 84 13.21 -13.90 -37.39
C TYR A 84 14.56 -14.30 -38.01
N PRO A 85 15.50 -13.36 -38.25
CA PRO A 85 16.79 -13.67 -38.87
C PRO A 85 17.61 -14.66 -38.04
N GLU A 86 18.31 -15.59 -38.70
CA GLU A 86 19.14 -16.58 -38.01
C GLU A 86 20.26 -15.97 -37.16
N ASP A 87 20.69 -14.74 -37.45
CA ASP A 87 21.73 -14.02 -36.72
C ASP A 87 21.40 -13.85 -35.22
N ILE A 88 20.12 -13.92 -34.82
CA ILE A 88 19.73 -13.85 -33.41
C ILE A 88 20.24 -15.05 -32.59
N LYS A 89 20.64 -16.16 -33.24
CA LYS A 89 21.34 -17.30 -32.59
C LYS A 89 22.62 -16.87 -31.88
N ASN A 90 23.22 -15.74 -32.28
CA ASN A 90 24.46 -15.23 -31.69
C ASN A 90 24.24 -14.45 -30.39
N PHE A 91 22.98 -14.18 -30.00
CA PHE A 91 22.71 -13.49 -28.74
C PHE A 91 23.09 -14.36 -27.54
N LYS A 92 23.70 -13.74 -26.52
CA LYS A 92 24.13 -14.39 -25.29
C LYS A 92 23.30 -13.86 -24.14
N TYR A 93 22.60 -14.73 -23.43
CA TYR A 93 21.81 -14.33 -22.26
C TYR A 93 22.71 -13.82 -21.13
N ASP A 94 22.29 -12.73 -20.49
CA ASP A 94 22.89 -12.21 -19.26
C ASP A 94 21.86 -12.25 -18.12
N PRO A 95 22.05 -13.13 -17.10
CA PRO A 95 21.13 -13.26 -15.98
C PRO A 95 21.12 -12.03 -15.06
N ASN A 96 22.09 -11.11 -15.18
CA ASN A 96 22.14 -9.88 -14.37
C ASN A 96 21.45 -8.68 -15.03
N PHE A 97 20.76 -8.88 -16.17
CA PHE A 97 20.07 -7.80 -16.85
C PHE A 97 18.73 -7.47 -16.22
N ALA A 98 17.80 -8.42 -16.17
CA ALA A 98 16.40 -8.17 -15.80
C ALA A 98 16.17 -8.24 -14.29
N VAL A 99 15.10 -7.56 -13.84
CA VAL A 99 14.56 -7.68 -12.48
C VAL A 99 13.06 -7.84 -12.55
N ARG A 100 12.48 -8.45 -11.52
CA ARG A 100 11.02 -8.59 -11.40
C ARG A 100 10.34 -7.24 -11.28
N GLY A 101 9.21 -7.06 -11.97
CA GLY A 101 8.39 -5.86 -11.93
C GLY A 101 8.65 -4.83 -13.03
N LEU A 102 9.51 -5.13 -14.00
CA LEU A 102 9.73 -4.27 -15.15
C LEU A 102 8.45 -4.15 -15.99
N TRP A 103 8.22 -2.96 -16.52
CA TRP A 103 7.14 -2.65 -17.45
C TRP A 103 7.73 -2.59 -18.86
N TYR A 104 7.14 -3.32 -19.79
CA TYR A 104 7.46 -3.21 -21.21
C TYR A 104 6.43 -2.32 -21.90
N ASP A 105 6.88 -1.17 -22.39
CA ASP A 105 6.08 -0.26 -23.22
C ASP A 105 6.10 -0.73 -24.67
N LYS A 106 5.04 -1.42 -25.08
CA LYS A 106 4.86 -1.98 -26.42
C LYS A 106 4.89 -0.93 -27.52
N LEU A 107 4.50 0.31 -27.20
CA LEU A 107 4.47 1.40 -28.17
C LEU A 107 5.87 1.86 -28.58
N TYR A 108 6.81 1.90 -27.63
CA TYR A 108 8.15 2.43 -27.84
C TYR A 108 9.27 1.37 -27.74
N GLY A 109 8.94 0.13 -27.40
CA GLY A 109 9.91 -0.94 -27.17
C GLY A 109 10.81 -0.69 -25.96
N ASN A 110 10.33 0.06 -24.97
CA ASN A 110 11.14 0.48 -23.82
C ASN A 110 10.87 -0.39 -22.59
N LEU A 111 11.93 -0.79 -21.90
CA LEU A 111 11.83 -1.40 -20.57
C LEU A 111 11.90 -0.32 -19.49
N LEU A 112 10.89 -0.28 -18.64
CA LEU A 112 10.70 0.73 -17.62
C LEU A 112 10.69 0.08 -16.24
N LYS A 113 11.59 0.52 -15.38
CA LYS A 113 11.44 0.33 -13.95
C LYS A 113 10.68 1.52 -13.40
N VAL A 114 9.50 1.30 -12.83
CA VAL A 114 8.62 2.38 -12.36
C VAL A 114 8.34 2.28 -10.87
N ASP A 115 7.97 3.40 -10.28
CA ASP A 115 7.42 3.47 -8.93
C ASP A 115 5.91 3.10 -8.91
N PRO A 116 5.27 3.03 -7.73
CA PRO A 116 3.86 2.63 -7.62
C PRO A 116 2.85 3.59 -8.26
N TYR A 117 3.30 4.77 -8.65
CA TYR A 117 2.50 5.84 -9.22
C TYR A 117 2.72 5.99 -10.71
N GLY A 118 3.65 5.23 -11.31
CA GLY A 118 3.99 5.35 -12.72
C GLY A 118 5.11 6.34 -13.01
N ASN A 119 5.80 6.89 -11.99
CA ASN A 119 7.04 7.61 -12.25
C ASN A 119 8.10 6.64 -12.71
N ILE A 120 8.76 6.98 -13.81
CA ILE A 120 9.81 6.14 -14.37
C ILE A 120 11.07 6.34 -13.52
N LEU A 121 11.60 5.28 -12.92
CA LEU A 121 12.85 5.29 -12.15
C LEU A 121 14.03 5.13 -13.10
N ILE A 122 13.99 4.07 -13.89
CA ILE A 122 14.98 3.70 -14.92
C ILE A 122 14.22 3.36 -16.20
N CYS A 123 14.77 3.75 -17.35
CA CYS A 123 14.24 3.40 -18.66
C CYS A 123 15.40 2.94 -19.54
N SER A 124 15.25 1.80 -20.20
CA SER A 124 16.19 1.33 -21.21
C SER A 124 15.49 1.22 -22.56
N HIS A 125 16.23 1.60 -23.61
CA HIS A 125 15.90 1.28 -24.99
C HIS A 125 16.95 0.29 -25.49
N GLY A 126 16.58 -0.98 -25.64
CA GLY A 126 17.54 -2.07 -25.75
C GLY A 126 18.48 -2.12 -24.53
N PHE A 127 19.80 -2.08 -24.77
CA PHE A 127 20.84 -2.01 -23.73
C PHE A 127 21.32 -0.58 -23.42
N LYS A 128 20.59 0.45 -23.86
CA LYS A 128 20.93 1.84 -23.57
C LYS A 128 19.95 2.43 -22.54
N ILE A 129 20.45 2.70 -21.33
CA ILE A 129 19.72 3.51 -20.35
C ILE A 129 19.51 4.92 -20.92
N LEU A 130 18.25 5.34 -21.01
CA LEU A 130 17.88 6.65 -21.52
C LEU A 130 18.19 7.74 -20.50
N LYS A 131 19.09 8.65 -20.88
CA LYS A 131 19.39 9.87 -20.11
C LYS A 131 18.20 10.82 -20.16
N LYS A 132 18.16 11.78 -19.22
CA LYS A 132 17.04 12.71 -19.04
C LYS A 132 16.52 13.36 -20.33
N GLN A 133 17.40 13.80 -21.22
CA GLN A 133 17.02 14.45 -22.48
C GLN A 133 16.30 13.50 -23.44
N ASP A 134 16.83 12.29 -23.64
CA ASP A 134 16.23 11.26 -24.50
C ASP A 134 14.92 10.75 -23.89
N LEU A 135 14.89 10.56 -22.57
CA LEU A 135 13.70 10.11 -21.84
C LEU A 135 12.52 11.07 -22.00
N HIS A 136 12.79 12.39 -21.97
CA HIS A 136 11.74 13.41 -22.13
C HIS A 136 11.06 13.38 -23.50
N ARG A 137 11.71 12.84 -24.54
CA ARG A 137 11.12 12.72 -25.88
C ARG A 137 9.99 11.69 -25.89
N PHE A 138 10.16 10.57 -25.18
CA PHE A 138 9.16 9.50 -25.08
C PHE A 138 8.17 9.75 -23.93
N TYR A 139 8.65 10.28 -22.81
CA TYR A 139 7.89 10.50 -21.58
C TYR A 139 8.13 11.91 -21.03
N PRO A 140 7.42 12.94 -21.55
CA PRO A 140 7.64 14.34 -21.19
C PRO A 140 7.59 14.65 -19.69
N ASN A 141 6.81 13.88 -18.92
CA ASN A 141 6.67 14.03 -17.47
C ASN A 141 7.47 13.01 -16.65
N LYS A 142 8.32 12.18 -17.29
CA LYS A 142 8.99 11.02 -16.64
C LYS A 142 7.96 10.17 -15.88
N PHE A 143 6.84 9.89 -16.55
CA PHE A 143 5.63 9.31 -15.98
C PHE A 143 4.89 8.53 -17.07
N ILE A 144 4.30 7.40 -16.69
CA ILE A 144 3.48 6.56 -17.54
C ILE A 144 2.32 5.98 -16.73
N ASN A 145 1.11 6.01 -17.28
CA ASN A 145 -0.04 5.34 -16.70
C ASN A 145 -0.01 3.86 -17.06
N TYR A 146 -0.45 3.01 -16.13
CA TYR A 146 -0.68 1.61 -16.43
C TYR A 146 -1.88 1.47 -17.36
N ASP A 147 -1.64 0.97 -18.56
CA ASP A 147 -2.67 0.59 -19.53
C ASP A 147 -2.33 -0.82 -20.01
N PRO A 148 -3.15 -1.85 -19.71
CA PRO A 148 -2.84 -3.23 -20.08
C PRO A 148 -2.79 -3.45 -21.60
N SER A 149 -3.37 -2.56 -22.41
CA SER A 149 -3.26 -2.64 -23.88
C SER A 149 -1.86 -2.24 -24.38
N ARG A 150 -1.15 -1.40 -23.63
CA ARG A 150 0.17 -0.84 -23.98
C ARG A 150 1.31 -1.40 -23.14
N ILE A 151 1.04 -1.77 -21.89
CA ILE A 151 2.03 -2.14 -20.89
C ILE A 151 1.89 -3.61 -20.53
N SER A 152 2.96 -4.38 -20.79
CA SER A 152 3.15 -5.69 -20.17
C SER A 152 3.99 -5.54 -18.90
N VAL A 153 3.68 -6.28 -17.84
CA VAL A 153 4.43 -6.23 -16.57
C VAL A 153 5.00 -7.60 -16.29
N GLN A 154 6.31 -7.65 -16.08
CA GLN A 154 7.04 -8.88 -15.80
C GLN A 154 6.91 -9.19 -14.31
N HIS A 155 6.16 -10.23 -13.95
CA HIS A 155 5.74 -10.58 -12.60
C HIS A 155 6.52 -11.74 -11.94
N THR A 156 7.27 -12.52 -12.72
CA THR A 156 7.90 -13.78 -12.32
C THR A 156 9.33 -13.89 -12.86
N LEU A 157 10.08 -14.89 -12.37
CA LEU A 157 11.43 -15.19 -12.87
C LEU A 157 11.42 -15.73 -14.31
N TYR A 158 10.35 -16.41 -14.74
CA TYR A 158 10.19 -16.92 -16.11
C TYR A 158 10.29 -15.83 -17.19
N GLU A 159 10.03 -14.59 -16.82
CA GLU A 159 10.02 -13.44 -17.73
C GLU A 159 11.37 -12.71 -17.80
N HIS A 160 12.39 -13.16 -17.06
CA HIS A 160 13.74 -12.61 -17.15
C HIS A 160 14.38 -12.85 -18.54
N PRO A 161 14.39 -14.08 -19.09
CA PRO A 161 14.79 -14.33 -20.48
C PRO A 161 14.01 -13.49 -21.49
N GLU A 162 12.70 -13.34 -21.30
CA GLU A 162 11.85 -12.53 -22.18
C GLU A 162 12.26 -11.06 -22.16
N SER A 163 12.47 -10.49 -20.97
CA SER A 163 12.90 -9.10 -20.82
C SER A 163 14.24 -8.84 -21.50
N TYR A 164 15.19 -9.77 -21.35
CA TYR A 164 16.49 -9.69 -22.04
C TYR A 164 16.31 -9.76 -23.56
N LEU A 165 15.50 -10.70 -24.04
CA LEU A 165 15.27 -10.89 -25.46
C LEU A 165 14.57 -9.69 -26.12
N LEU A 166 13.59 -9.08 -25.43
CA LEU A 166 12.97 -7.83 -25.86
C LEU A 166 14.00 -6.71 -26.01
N ALA A 167 14.99 -6.63 -25.10
CA ALA A 167 16.08 -5.66 -25.21
C ALA A 167 17.01 -5.96 -26.39
N CYS A 168 17.37 -7.23 -26.64
CA CYS A 168 18.14 -7.64 -27.82
C CYS A 168 17.42 -7.26 -29.11
N ILE A 169 16.12 -7.56 -29.21
CA ILE A 169 15.37 -7.42 -30.46
C ILE A 169 15.01 -5.98 -30.74
N THR A 170 14.76 -5.16 -29.72
CA THR A 170 14.54 -3.70 -29.91
C THR A 170 15.70 -3.03 -30.67
N LEU A 171 16.92 -3.57 -30.58
CA LEU A 171 18.08 -3.08 -31.33
C LEU A 171 18.09 -3.51 -32.81
N VAL A 172 17.33 -4.54 -33.16
CA VAL A 172 17.31 -5.16 -34.50
C VAL A 172 15.99 -4.90 -35.25
N PHE A 173 14.84 -4.92 -34.57
CA PHE A 173 13.51 -4.69 -35.13
C PHE A 173 12.56 -4.02 -34.11
N GLN A 174 11.74 -3.07 -34.55
CA GLN A 174 10.62 -2.52 -33.78
C GLN A 174 9.39 -3.43 -33.91
N MET A 175 9.29 -4.53 -33.15
CA MET A 175 8.08 -5.37 -33.11
C MET A 175 7.85 -6.03 -31.75
N GLU A 176 6.57 -6.31 -31.47
CA GLU A 176 6.04 -6.98 -30.28
C GLU A 176 6.27 -8.50 -30.35
N ILE A 177 6.76 -9.10 -29.25
CA ILE A 177 7.00 -10.54 -29.15
C ILE A 177 6.22 -11.09 -27.96
N CYS A 178 5.49 -12.17 -28.17
CA CYS A 178 4.98 -13.02 -27.08
C CYS A 178 5.81 -14.30 -27.04
N LEU A 179 6.58 -14.51 -25.98
CA LEU A 179 7.26 -15.77 -25.73
C LEU A 179 6.35 -16.75 -24.98
N PHE A 180 6.42 -18.02 -25.36
CA PHE A 180 5.68 -19.12 -24.73
C PHE A 180 6.51 -19.74 -23.60
N HIS A 181 5.83 -20.19 -22.54
CA HIS A 181 6.43 -20.99 -21.47
C HIS A 181 6.88 -22.37 -21.98
N THR A 182 8.17 -22.68 -21.85
CA THR A 182 8.74 -23.98 -22.22
C THR A 182 8.52 -25.01 -21.11
N LYS A 183 7.63 -25.99 -21.35
CA LYS A 183 7.34 -27.12 -20.44
C LYS A 183 8.35 -28.29 -20.52
N GLN A 184 9.59 -28.04 -20.96
CA GLN A 184 10.64 -29.06 -20.98
C GLN A 184 11.65 -28.81 -19.85
N CYS A 185 11.31 -29.27 -18.65
CA CYS A 185 12.27 -29.30 -17.54
C CYS A 185 12.67 -30.75 -17.26
N THR A 186 13.96 -31.04 -17.43
CA THR A 186 14.57 -32.31 -17.01
C THR A 186 15.04 -32.19 -15.55
N LYS A 187 15.17 -33.33 -14.85
CA LYS A 187 15.57 -33.43 -13.43
C LYS A 187 16.85 -32.64 -13.08
N THR A 188 17.69 -32.34 -14.07
CA THR A 188 18.98 -31.64 -13.94
C THR A 188 18.85 -30.20 -13.39
N PHE A 189 17.70 -29.56 -13.60
CA PHE A 189 17.51 -28.11 -13.35
C PHE A 189 16.79 -27.76 -12.05
N VAL A 190 16.39 -28.73 -11.23
CA VAL A 190 15.68 -28.48 -9.96
C VAL A 190 16.62 -28.73 -8.79
N HIS A 191 16.61 -27.86 -7.78
CA HIS A 191 17.26 -28.10 -6.49
C HIS A 191 16.46 -29.12 -5.70
N GLN A 192 17.11 -30.19 -5.27
CA GLN A 192 16.51 -31.15 -4.35
C GLN A 192 16.64 -30.59 -2.92
N SER A 193 15.56 -30.01 -2.41
CA SER A 193 15.48 -29.48 -1.04
C SER A 193 14.68 -30.43 -0.16
N ASN A 194 15.12 -30.62 1.09
CA ASN A 194 14.44 -31.49 2.07
C ASN A 194 13.16 -30.81 2.59
N ILE A 195 12.06 -30.89 1.83
CA ILE A 195 10.76 -30.37 2.26
C ILE A 195 10.11 -31.38 3.22
N ASN A 196 10.25 -31.18 4.54
CA ASN A 196 9.56 -32.01 5.52
C ASN A 196 8.10 -31.57 5.71
N MET A 197 7.26 -31.85 4.71
CA MET A 197 5.81 -31.54 4.72
C MET A 197 5.03 -32.31 5.81
N SER A 198 5.65 -33.28 6.51
CA SER A 198 4.97 -34.05 7.57
C SER A 198 4.61 -33.20 8.78
N GLN A 199 5.41 -32.17 9.11
CA GLN A 199 5.21 -31.32 10.29
C GLN A 199 3.99 -30.38 10.19
N ILE A 200 3.54 -30.05 8.97
CA ILE A 200 2.30 -29.27 8.75
C ILE A 200 1.06 -30.08 9.15
N ARG A 201 1.07 -31.41 8.95
CA ARG A 201 -0.08 -32.30 9.25
C ARG A 201 -0.26 -32.56 10.75
N ASP A 202 0.83 -32.52 11.51
CA ASP A 202 0.84 -32.76 12.96
C ASP A 202 0.04 -31.72 13.77
N ASN A 203 -0.36 -30.60 13.15
CA ASN A 203 -1.06 -29.48 13.81
C ASN A 203 -2.55 -29.33 13.41
N ASN A 204 -3.22 -30.40 12.97
CA ASN A 204 -4.65 -30.41 12.54
C ASN A 204 -5.01 -29.49 11.36
N ALA A 205 -4.02 -28.86 10.71
CA ALA A 205 -4.23 -28.10 9.47
C ALA A 205 -4.14 -29.04 8.25
N LYS A 206 -4.94 -28.76 7.24
CA LYS A 206 -4.93 -29.48 5.96
C LYS A 206 -4.04 -28.78 4.94
N SER A 207 -3.57 -29.49 3.92
CA SER A 207 -2.74 -28.93 2.85
C SER A 207 -3.35 -29.14 1.46
N PHE A 208 -3.08 -28.23 0.53
CA PHE A 208 -3.44 -28.42 -0.87
C PHE A 208 -2.38 -27.89 -1.85
N LEU A 209 -2.28 -28.54 -3.01
CA LEU A 209 -1.49 -28.08 -4.16
C LEU A 209 -2.43 -27.43 -5.19
N LEU A 210 -2.08 -26.25 -5.68
CA LEU A 210 -2.81 -25.51 -6.72
C LEU A 210 -1.81 -24.93 -7.74
N THR A 211 -1.64 -25.61 -8.86
CA THR A 211 -0.64 -25.26 -9.88
C THR A 211 -1.23 -25.12 -11.29
N ASN A 212 -0.61 -24.27 -12.11
CA ASN A 212 -0.92 -24.14 -13.54
C ASN A 212 -0.33 -25.28 -14.38
N SER A 213 0.65 -26.00 -13.83
CA SER A 213 1.25 -27.17 -14.46
C SER A 213 0.23 -28.29 -14.66
N ASP A 214 0.38 -29.06 -15.75
CA ASP A 214 -0.44 -30.25 -15.97
C ASP A 214 0.05 -31.41 -15.09
N TYR A 215 -0.78 -32.46 -14.96
CA TYR A 215 -0.46 -33.58 -14.07
C TYR A 215 0.83 -34.32 -14.47
N ASN A 216 1.12 -34.48 -15.76
CA ASN A 216 2.31 -35.22 -16.18
C ASN A 216 3.59 -34.49 -15.74
N TYR A 217 3.63 -33.17 -15.99
CA TYR A 217 4.73 -32.34 -15.54
C TYR A 217 4.83 -32.30 -14.01
N ALA A 218 3.73 -32.00 -13.32
CA ALA A 218 3.70 -31.92 -11.86
C ALA A 218 4.12 -33.25 -11.20
N ASN A 219 3.66 -34.38 -11.72
CA ASN A 219 4.01 -35.69 -11.18
C ASN A 219 5.51 -35.98 -11.30
N LYS A 220 6.16 -35.61 -12.41
CA LYS A 220 7.61 -35.81 -12.60
C LYS A 220 8.44 -34.96 -11.63
N ILE A 221 8.10 -33.68 -11.50
CA ILE A 221 8.82 -32.75 -10.63
C ILE A 221 8.60 -33.12 -9.15
N MET A 222 7.36 -33.36 -8.74
CA MET A 222 7.05 -33.67 -7.34
C MET A 222 7.58 -35.04 -6.91
N SER A 223 7.60 -36.04 -7.79
CA SER A 223 8.25 -37.32 -7.48
C SER A 223 9.76 -37.17 -7.31
N TYR A 224 10.43 -36.32 -8.11
CA TYR A 224 11.85 -36.01 -7.91
C TYR A 224 12.09 -35.30 -6.57
N LEU A 225 11.23 -34.33 -6.21
CA LEU A 225 11.36 -33.55 -5.00
C LEU A 225 11.07 -34.35 -3.72
N LEU A 226 10.09 -35.25 -3.72
CA LEU A 226 9.59 -35.89 -2.50
C LEU A 226 9.74 -37.42 -2.50
N ASP A 227 9.42 -38.11 -3.60
CA ASP A 227 9.43 -39.58 -3.63
C ASP A 227 10.85 -40.14 -3.60
N GLU A 228 11.83 -39.46 -4.22
CA GLU A 228 13.23 -39.90 -4.19
C GLU A 228 13.87 -39.75 -2.80
N ILE A 229 13.32 -38.87 -1.95
CA ILE A 229 13.80 -38.63 -0.58
C ILE A 229 13.16 -39.63 0.40
N GLU A 230 11.87 -39.91 0.26
CA GLU A 230 11.15 -40.94 1.02
C GLU A 230 10.56 -41.99 0.07
N PRO A 231 11.33 -43.00 -0.39
CA PRO A 231 10.90 -43.97 -1.42
C PRO A 231 9.62 -44.74 -1.10
N ASN A 232 9.26 -44.82 0.19
CA ASN A 232 8.07 -45.52 0.67
C ASN A 232 6.82 -44.63 0.73
N ARG A 233 6.91 -43.36 0.33
CA ARG A 233 5.81 -42.39 0.41
C ARG A 233 5.65 -41.64 -0.89
N ASN A 234 4.43 -41.64 -1.43
CA ASN A 234 4.12 -40.90 -2.65
C ASN A 234 3.81 -39.43 -2.35
N TRP A 235 4.25 -38.52 -3.22
CA TRP A 235 4.16 -37.07 -3.06
C TRP A 235 2.72 -36.59 -2.89
N ARG A 236 1.77 -37.29 -3.54
CA ARG A 236 0.33 -36.97 -3.44
C ARG A 236 -0.18 -37.11 -2.01
N SER A 237 0.45 -37.98 -1.21
CA SER A 237 0.06 -38.19 0.19
C SER A 237 0.45 -37.04 1.12
N TYR A 238 1.26 -36.07 0.68
CA TYR A 238 1.58 -34.87 1.45
C TYR A 238 0.50 -33.78 1.34
N PHE A 239 -0.43 -33.91 0.38
CA PHE A 239 -1.51 -32.97 0.15
C PHE A 239 -2.87 -33.62 0.39
N ASP A 240 -3.76 -32.93 1.09
CA ASP A 240 -5.14 -33.38 1.25
C ASP A 240 -5.95 -33.19 -0.04
N TYR A 241 -5.63 -32.13 -0.80
CA TYR A 241 -6.27 -31.81 -2.08
C TYR A 241 -5.23 -31.39 -3.13
N ILE A 242 -5.39 -31.85 -4.38
CA ILE A 242 -4.44 -31.56 -5.48
C ILE A 242 -5.22 -31.06 -6.69
N VAL A 243 -4.92 -29.83 -7.11
CA VAL A 243 -5.49 -29.21 -8.30
C VAL A 243 -4.37 -28.79 -9.24
N VAL A 244 -4.36 -29.38 -10.44
CA VAL A 244 -3.45 -29.07 -11.55
C VAL A 244 -4.22 -28.37 -12.67
N ASP A 245 -3.54 -27.87 -13.70
CA ASP A 245 -4.17 -27.06 -14.77
C ASP A 245 -5.13 -25.98 -14.20
N ALA A 246 -4.76 -25.32 -13.10
CA ALA A 246 -5.66 -24.39 -12.43
C ALA A 246 -5.98 -23.17 -13.32
N HIS A 247 -5.11 -22.84 -14.27
CA HIS A 247 -5.21 -21.66 -15.14
C HIS A 247 -5.25 -20.34 -14.36
N LYS A 248 -4.56 -20.22 -13.22
CA LYS A 248 -4.36 -18.95 -12.51
C LYS A 248 -3.84 -17.88 -13.49
N PRO A 249 -4.40 -16.65 -13.49
CA PRO A 249 -5.34 -16.11 -12.50
C PRO A 249 -6.83 -16.47 -12.72
N LEU A 250 -7.18 -17.16 -13.81
CA LEU A 250 -8.57 -17.50 -14.17
C LEU A 250 -9.28 -18.29 -13.06
N PHE A 251 -8.57 -19.19 -12.37
CA PHE A 251 -9.09 -19.93 -11.20
C PHE A 251 -9.74 -19.02 -10.13
N PHE A 252 -9.15 -17.84 -9.89
CA PHE A 252 -9.63 -16.87 -8.92
C PHE A 252 -10.69 -15.91 -9.48
N ALA A 253 -11.03 -16.04 -10.76
CA ALA A 253 -12.09 -15.28 -11.43
C ALA A 253 -13.26 -16.22 -11.74
N GLU A 254 -13.66 -16.34 -13.01
CA GLU A 254 -14.72 -17.25 -13.48
C GLU A 254 -14.32 -18.74 -13.38
N GLY A 255 -13.03 -19.03 -13.55
CA GLY A 255 -12.45 -20.36 -13.50
C GLY A 255 -12.86 -21.26 -14.68
N THR A 256 -12.62 -22.56 -14.50
CA THR A 256 -12.96 -23.60 -15.49
C THR A 256 -13.76 -24.73 -14.82
N MET A 257 -14.23 -25.70 -15.60
CA MET A 257 -14.85 -26.89 -15.01
C MET A 257 -13.83 -27.71 -14.23
N LEU A 258 -14.16 -28.05 -12.99
CA LEU A 258 -13.36 -28.96 -12.16
C LEU A 258 -13.59 -30.41 -12.61
N LYS A 259 -12.51 -31.13 -12.93
CA LYS A 259 -12.54 -32.53 -13.40
C LYS A 259 -11.55 -33.39 -12.63
N GLU A 260 -11.90 -34.63 -12.32
CA GLU A 260 -10.92 -35.58 -11.78
C GLU A 260 -10.02 -36.12 -12.90
N ILE A 261 -8.73 -36.32 -12.62
CA ILE A 261 -7.76 -36.89 -13.55
C ILE A 261 -7.62 -38.38 -13.30
N ASN A 262 -7.66 -39.17 -14.37
CA ASN A 262 -7.26 -40.56 -14.34
C ASN A 262 -5.72 -40.64 -14.31
N ILE A 263 -5.17 -41.07 -13.19
CA ILE A 263 -3.73 -41.09 -12.92
C ILE A 263 -2.94 -42.11 -13.76
N GLU A 264 -3.61 -43.12 -14.33
CA GLU A 264 -2.97 -44.16 -15.16
C GLU A 264 -2.87 -43.73 -16.61
N THR A 265 -3.91 -43.06 -17.12
CA THR A 265 -3.99 -42.63 -18.53
C THR A 265 -3.59 -41.17 -18.74
N TYR A 266 -3.41 -40.40 -17.66
CA TYR A 266 -3.24 -38.94 -17.65
C TYR A 266 -4.41 -38.15 -18.28
N GLY A 267 -5.52 -38.82 -18.60
CA GLY A 267 -6.70 -38.22 -19.19
C GLY A 267 -7.61 -37.56 -18.16
N LYS A 268 -8.36 -36.52 -18.58
CA LYS A 268 -9.40 -35.88 -17.75
C LYS A 268 -10.69 -36.71 -17.85
N ASN A 269 -11.31 -37.03 -16.71
CA ASN A 269 -12.59 -37.75 -16.70
C ASN A 269 -13.69 -36.93 -17.39
N ILE A 270 -14.65 -37.62 -18.02
CA ILE A 270 -15.77 -37.00 -18.72
C ILE A 270 -16.80 -36.49 -17.70
N GLY A 271 -17.22 -35.22 -17.83
CA GLY A 271 -18.18 -34.55 -16.94
C GLY A 271 -17.53 -33.66 -15.87
N SER A 272 -18.35 -32.83 -15.22
CA SER A 272 -17.93 -31.99 -14.08
C SER A 272 -17.95 -32.78 -12.77
N HIS A 273 -16.95 -32.60 -11.91
CA HIS A 273 -16.93 -33.22 -10.58
C HIS A 273 -18.07 -32.70 -9.70
N ALA A 274 -18.91 -33.59 -9.17
CA ALA A 274 -20.09 -33.25 -8.37
C ALA A 274 -20.02 -33.76 -6.90
N GLY A 275 -18.90 -34.37 -6.50
CA GLY A 275 -18.71 -34.94 -5.16
C GLY A 275 -17.74 -34.15 -4.27
N PRO A 276 -17.51 -34.61 -3.02
CA PRO A 276 -16.44 -34.06 -2.18
C PRO A 276 -15.07 -34.29 -2.83
N LEU A 277 -14.09 -33.45 -2.46
CA LEU A 277 -12.70 -33.72 -2.83
C LEU A 277 -12.15 -34.81 -1.92
N LEU A 278 -11.60 -35.86 -2.54
CA LEU A 278 -10.98 -37.00 -1.87
C LEU A 278 -9.45 -36.90 -1.90
N THR A 279 -8.82 -37.34 -0.81
CA THR A 279 -7.37 -37.42 -0.64
C THR A 279 -6.73 -38.39 -1.64
N ASN A 280 -5.47 -38.15 -2.03
CA ASN A 280 -4.72 -38.92 -3.05
C ASN A 280 -5.31 -38.89 -4.48
N ARG A 281 -6.42 -38.18 -4.72
CA ARG A 281 -6.95 -37.91 -6.06
C ARG A 281 -6.44 -36.58 -6.58
N VAL A 282 -6.39 -36.47 -7.90
CA VAL A 282 -5.91 -35.27 -8.60
C VAL A 282 -7.05 -34.68 -9.42
N TYR A 283 -7.24 -33.37 -9.30
CA TYR A 283 -8.27 -32.63 -10.02
C TYR A 283 -7.62 -31.61 -10.97
N SER A 284 -8.33 -31.27 -12.03
CA SER A 284 -7.90 -30.34 -13.08
C SER A 284 -8.88 -29.17 -13.17
N GLY A 285 -8.36 -27.95 -13.27
CA GLY A 285 -9.16 -26.74 -13.46
C GLY A 285 -9.94 -26.31 -12.21
N GLY A 286 -11.17 -25.84 -12.41
CA GLY A 286 -12.05 -25.38 -11.33
C GLY A 286 -12.07 -23.86 -11.13
N ASN A 287 -12.79 -23.44 -10.08
CA ASN A 287 -12.79 -22.06 -9.61
C ASN A 287 -12.67 -22.02 -8.08
N VAL A 288 -12.18 -20.90 -7.55
CA VAL A 288 -11.93 -20.74 -6.12
C VAL A 288 -13.22 -20.80 -5.29
N GLU A 289 -14.37 -20.44 -5.86
CA GLU A 289 -15.64 -20.48 -5.15
C GLU A 289 -16.09 -21.89 -4.82
N VAL A 290 -16.15 -22.75 -5.83
CA VAL A 290 -16.50 -24.15 -5.71
C VAL A 290 -15.43 -24.83 -4.85
N PHE A 291 -14.15 -24.55 -5.08
CA PHE A 291 -13.07 -25.12 -4.28
C PHE A 291 -13.22 -24.78 -2.79
N SER A 292 -13.37 -23.50 -2.42
CA SER A 292 -13.59 -23.08 -1.03
C SER A 292 -14.84 -23.70 -0.39
N LYS A 293 -15.92 -23.86 -1.15
CA LYS A 293 -17.13 -24.54 -0.69
C LYS A 293 -16.87 -26.04 -0.41
N LEU A 294 -16.17 -26.72 -1.31
CA LEU A 294 -15.85 -28.14 -1.19
C LEU A 294 -14.92 -28.45 -0.02
N ILE A 295 -13.95 -27.57 0.27
CA ILE A 295 -13.05 -27.73 1.42
C ILE A 295 -13.61 -27.08 2.70
N ASN A 296 -14.76 -26.41 2.63
CA ASN A 296 -15.37 -25.64 3.71
C ASN A 296 -14.40 -24.62 4.34
N SER A 297 -13.74 -23.82 3.50
CA SER A 297 -12.82 -22.76 3.95
C SER A 297 -13.42 -21.37 3.83
N HIS A 298 -13.16 -20.52 4.83
CA HIS A 298 -13.59 -19.13 4.84
C HIS A 298 -12.40 -18.19 4.94
N GLY A 299 -12.20 -17.38 3.89
CA GLY A 299 -11.20 -16.31 3.84
C GLY A 299 -9.88 -16.58 4.56
N LYS A 300 -9.74 -16.04 5.76
CA LYS A 300 -8.52 -16.11 6.59
C LYS A 300 -8.19 -17.51 7.13
N ASP A 301 -9.02 -18.53 6.86
CA ASP A 301 -8.71 -19.92 7.14
C ASP A 301 -7.55 -20.47 6.30
N VAL A 302 -7.20 -19.81 5.18
CA VAL A 302 -6.21 -20.28 4.21
C VAL A 302 -4.95 -19.41 4.24
N LEU A 303 -3.77 -20.01 4.32
CA LEU A 303 -2.49 -19.39 3.94
C LEU A 303 -2.06 -19.95 2.59
N TYR A 304 -2.07 -19.12 1.55
CA TYR A 304 -1.66 -19.51 0.20
C TYR A 304 -0.26 -19.01 -0.12
N VAL A 305 0.63 -19.94 -0.48
CA VAL A 305 2.04 -19.72 -0.77
C VAL A 305 2.25 -19.79 -2.29
N GLY A 306 2.89 -18.78 -2.87
CA GLY A 306 3.17 -18.72 -4.30
C GLY A 306 4.25 -17.68 -4.64
N ASP A 307 4.86 -17.79 -5.81
CA ASP A 307 5.88 -16.85 -6.31
C ASP A 307 5.27 -15.75 -7.20
N HIS A 308 4.13 -16.02 -7.83
CA HIS A 308 3.51 -15.08 -8.75
C HIS A 308 2.68 -14.02 -8.01
N ILE A 309 3.23 -12.82 -7.86
CA ILE A 309 2.57 -11.71 -7.14
C ILE A 309 1.15 -11.41 -7.66
N PHE A 310 0.90 -11.49 -8.97
CA PHE A 310 -0.41 -11.24 -9.53
C PHE A 310 -1.33 -12.47 -9.48
N GLY A 311 -0.87 -13.60 -10.03
CA GLY A 311 -1.66 -14.82 -10.13
C GLY A 311 -2.02 -15.43 -8.78
N ASP A 312 -1.04 -15.53 -7.87
CA ASP A 312 -1.20 -16.22 -6.59
C ASP A 312 -1.62 -15.27 -5.48
N ILE A 313 -0.90 -14.17 -5.33
CA ILE A 313 -1.01 -13.32 -4.14
C ILE A 313 -2.15 -12.31 -4.29
N ILE A 314 -2.12 -11.44 -5.30
CA ILE A 314 -3.12 -10.38 -5.48
C ILE A 314 -4.53 -10.96 -5.65
N LYS A 315 -4.68 -11.99 -6.47
CA LYS A 315 -5.99 -12.56 -6.80
C LYS A 315 -6.60 -13.32 -5.61
N SER A 316 -5.84 -14.20 -4.96
CA SER A 316 -6.33 -14.90 -3.76
C SER A 316 -6.68 -13.92 -2.63
N LYS A 317 -5.86 -12.87 -2.42
CA LYS A 317 -6.11 -11.82 -1.43
C LYS A 317 -7.38 -11.03 -1.72
N LYS A 318 -7.55 -10.51 -2.94
CA LYS A 318 -8.69 -9.63 -3.27
C LYS A 318 -10.02 -10.37 -3.34
N VAL A 319 -10.00 -11.61 -3.86
CA VAL A 319 -11.23 -12.36 -4.14
C VAL A 319 -11.72 -13.07 -2.89
N ARG A 320 -10.82 -13.64 -2.08
CA ARG A 320 -11.19 -14.45 -0.92
C ARG A 320 -10.72 -13.89 0.42
N ALA A 321 -9.87 -12.87 0.44
CA ALA A 321 -9.20 -12.41 1.65
C ALA A 321 -8.38 -13.51 2.34
N TRP A 322 -7.83 -14.45 1.56
CA TRP A 322 -6.88 -15.46 2.05
C TRP A 322 -5.66 -14.79 2.70
N HIS A 323 -5.03 -15.47 3.64
CA HIS A 323 -3.67 -15.13 4.02
C HIS A 323 -2.71 -15.52 2.89
N THR A 324 -1.67 -14.72 2.67
CA THR A 324 -0.80 -14.88 1.50
C THR A 324 0.68 -14.80 1.85
N PHE A 325 1.46 -15.76 1.35
CA PHE A 325 2.91 -15.84 1.50
C PHE A 325 3.59 -15.81 0.14
N LEU A 326 4.29 -14.72 -0.15
CA LEU A 326 5.01 -14.54 -1.42
C LEU A 326 6.44 -15.09 -1.34
N ILE A 327 6.83 -15.90 -2.33
CA ILE A 327 8.21 -16.35 -2.51
C ILE A 327 8.95 -15.40 -3.47
N VAL A 328 10.08 -14.85 -3.01
CA VAL A 328 10.94 -13.92 -3.74
C VAL A 328 12.39 -14.41 -3.66
N PRO A 329 12.81 -15.37 -4.50
CA PRO A 329 14.16 -15.95 -4.44
C PRO A 329 15.29 -14.90 -4.53
N GLU A 330 15.05 -13.81 -5.25
CA GLU A 330 15.98 -12.68 -5.40
C GLU A 330 16.37 -12.03 -4.05
N LEU A 331 15.53 -12.21 -3.02
CA LEU A 331 15.71 -11.59 -1.70
C LEU A 331 17.01 -12.02 -1.02
N SER A 332 17.44 -13.28 -1.20
CA SER A 332 18.71 -13.75 -0.62
C SER A 332 19.91 -13.01 -1.20
N LYS A 333 19.95 -12.81 -2.52
CA LYS A 333 20.98 -11.99 -3.19
C LYS A 333 20.89 -10.52 -2.76
N GLU A 334 19.68 -9.98 -2.60
CA GLU A 334 19.53 -8.59 -2.18
C GLU A 334 20.03 -8.32 -0.75
N LEU A 335 19.76 -9.25 0.17
CA LEU A 335 20.22 -9.16 1.55
C LEU A 335 21.73 -9.32 1.65
N SER A 336 22.34 -10.24 0.90
CA SER A 336 23.79 -10.39 0.89
C SER A 336 24.48 -9.12 0.38
N ILE A 337 24.02 -8.55 -0.74
CA ILE A 337 24.55 -7.30 -1.30
C ILE A 337 24.35 -6.14 -0.32
N TYR A 338 23.19 -6.05 0.32
CA TYR A 338 22.94 -5.01 1.32
C TYR A 338 23.95 -5.07 2.47
N THR A 339 24.20 -6.27 3.00
CA THR A 339 25.17 -6.49 4.08
C THR A 339 26.60 -6.19 3.60
N GLU A 340 27.01 -6.67 2.43
CA GLU A 340 28.34 -6.44 1.85
C GLU A 340 28.62 -4.98 1.49
N LYS A 341 27.59 -4.23 1.08
CA LYS A 341 27.68 -2.82 0.64
C LYS A 341 27.18 -1.84 1.70
N ASN A 342 27.06 -2.25 2.95
CA ASN A 342 26.56 -1.41 4.05
C ASN A 342 27.32 -0.07 4.18
N ASP A 343 28.62 -0.05 3.86
CA ASP A 343 29.43 1.17 3.84
C ASP A 343 28.90 2.22 2.85
N LEU A 344 28.43 1.80 1.66
CA LEU A 344 27.86 2.72 0.67
C LEU A 344 26.54 3.31 1.16
N TYR A 345 25.71 2.50 1.83
CA TYR A 345 24.48 2.98 2.46
C TYR A 345 24.77 3.97 3.60
N THR A 346 25.78 3.68 4.43
CA THR A 346 26.21 4.58 5.51
C THR A 346 26.74 5.91 4.96
N GLN A 347 27.54 5.88 3.89
CA GLN A 347 27.99 7.09 3.19
C GLN A 347 26.82 7.90 2.60
N MET A 348 25.81 7.22 2.06
CA MET A 348 24.62 7.87 1.53
C MET A 348 23.85 8.60 2.62
N ASN A 349 23.70 7.97 3.80
CA ASN A 349 23.07 8.60 4.97
C ASN A 349 23.87 9.82 5.43
N HIS A 350 25.19 9.71 5.54
CA HIS A 350 26.05 10.84 5.89
C HIS A 350 25.90 12.03 4.92
N LEU A 351 25.87 11.78 3.60
CA LEU A 351 25.67 12.85 2.61
C LEU A 351 24.29 13.49 2.71
N ASN A 352 23.25 12.72 3.05
CA ASN A 352 21.90 13.24 3.29
C ASN A 352 21.84 14.08 4.58
N ASP A 353 22.58 13.69 5.62
CA ASP A 353 22.70 14.46 6.86
C ASP A 353 23.46 15.76 6.61
N GLU A 354 24.59 15.73 5.90
CA GLU A 354 25.36 16.91 5.49
C GLU A 354 24.46 17.89 4.70
N LEU A 355 23.70 17.38 3.73
CA LEU A 355 22.72 18.18 2.98
C LEU A 355 21.66 18.81 3.89
N SER A 356 21.20 18.07 4.91
CA SER A 356 20.20 18.55 5.87
C SER A 356 20.77 19.64 6.77
N PHE A 357 22.00 19.47 7.28
CA PHE A 357 22.71 20.47 8.08
C PHE A 357 22.92 21.78 7.31
N MET A 358 23.24 21.70 6.02
CA MET A 358 23.38 22.90 5.19
C MET A 358 22.07 23.66 5.01
N LEU A 359 20.90 23.00 5.08
CA LEU A 359 19.61 23.60 4.74
C LEU A 359 18.72 23.94 5.94
N ILE A 360 19.03 23.43 7.13
CA ILE A 360 18.11 23.48 8.28
C ILE A 360 17.75 24.90 8.75
N ASN A 361 18.74 25.81 8.72
CA ASN A 361 18.59 27.19 9.18
C ASN A 361 18.06 28.12 8.09
N PHE A 362 17.81 27.60 6.88
CA PHE A 362 17.19 28.36 5.80
C PHE A 362 15.68 28.26 5.90
N ASP A 363 14.97 29.34 5.63
CA ASP A 363 13.51 29.41 5.63
C ASP A 363 12.99 30.08 4.35
N SER A 364 11.69 30.35 4.28
CA SER A 364 11.11 31.00 3.11
C SER A 364 11.56 32.46 2.91
N SER A 365 12.27 33.06 3.87
CA SER A 365 12.87 34.40 3.73
C SER A 365 14.26 34.39 3.12
N SER A 366 14.92 33.24 3.09
CA SER A 366 16.30 33.12 2.61
C SER A 366 16.38 33.34 1.09
N LYS A 367 17.23 34.28 0.66
CA LYS A 367 17.40 34.64 -0.75
C LYS A 367 18.56 33.90 -1.43
N ASP A 368 19.57 33.53 -0.64
CA ASP A 368 20.72 32.75 -1.09
C ASP A 368 20.54 31.30 -0.65
N CYS A 369 20.62 30.36 -1.60
CA CYS A 369 20.67 28.93 -1.31
C CYS A 369 22.14 28.51 -1.28
N PRO A 370 22.59 27.74 -0.28
CA PRO A 370 23.93 27.17 -0.31
C PRO A 370 24.09 26.31 -1.57
N ASP A 371 25.29 26.30 -2.16
CA ASP A 371 25.56 25.44 -3.30
C ASP A 371 25.59 23.97 -2.87
N ILE A 372 24.51 23.27 -3.20
CA ILE A 372 24.31 21.85 -2.93
C ILE A 372 24.63 20.97 -4.14
N SER A 373 25.19 21.53 -5.22
CA SER A 373 25.43 20.80 -6.47
C SER A 373 26.41 19.65 -6.29
N ASN A 374 27.52 19.90 -5.59
CA ASN A 374 28.54 18.88 -5.31
C ASN A 374 27.98 17.71 -4.48
N ILE A 375 27.28 18.00 -3.38
CA ILE A 375 26.67 16.94 -2.55
C ILE A 375 25.62 16.17 -3.34
N LYS A 376 24.79 16.85 -4.17
CA LYS A 376 23.82 16.18 -5.04
C LYS A 376 24.48 15.27 -6.08
N GLU A 377 25.60 15.68 -6.67
CA GLU A 377 26.35 14.87 -7.62
C GLU A 377 26.96 13.64 -6.93
N LYS A 378 27.53 13.81 -5.73
CA LYS A 378 28.00 12.69 -4.90
C LYS A 378 26.89 11.70 -4.58
N ILE A 379 25.72 12.18 -4.13
CA ILE A 379 24.56 11.33 -3.85
C ILE A 379 24.12 10.58 -5.12
N GLN A 380 24.04 11.25 -6.28
CA GLN A 380 23.67 10.60 -7.55
C GLN A 380 24.68 9.54 -7.99
N SER A 381 25.97 9.84 -7.86
CA SER A 381 27.06 8.89 -8.16
C SER A 381 26.98 7.66 -7.24
N LEU A 382 26.76 7.88 -5.95
CA LEU A 382 26.65 6.81 -4.96
C LEU A 382 25.41 5.93 -5.18
N ILE A 383 24.25 6.54 -5.49
CA ILE A 383 23.04 5.78 -5.89
C ILE A 383 23.35 4.91 -7.11
N HIS A 384 24.06 5.43 -8.11
CA HIS A 384 24.43 4.67 -9.28
C HIS A 384 25.36 3.49 -8.93
N GLN A 385 26.35 3.69 -8.06
CA GLN A 385 27.25 2.63 -7.58
C GLN A 385 26.50 1.53 -6.81
N ILE A 386 25.55 1.93 -5.95
CA ILE A 386 24.68 0.99 -5.22
C ILE A 386 23.83 0.19 -6.21
N ASP A 387 23.12 0.85 -7.13
CA ASP A 387 22.27 0.18 -8.11
C ASP A 387 23.08 -0.83 -8.95
N MET A 388 24.28 -0.44 -9.43
CA MET A 388 25.17 -1.32 -10.20
C MET A 388 25.69 -2.53 -9.41
N SER A 389 25.57 -2.54 -8.07
CA SER A 389 25.92 -3.70 -7.26
C SER A 389 24.88 -4.83 -7.32
N TYR A 390 23.64 -4.54 -7.75
CA TYR A 390 22.54 -5.51 -7.81
C TYR A 390 22.37 -6.16 -9.19
N SER A 391 22.09 -5.34 -10.19
CA SER A 391 21.78 -5.75 -11.57
C SER A 391 21.82 -4.54 -12.51
N TYR A 392 21.63 -4.75 -13.82
CA TYR A 392 21.53 -3.65 -14.80
C TYR A 392 20.39 -2.66 -14.49
N PHE A 393 19.28 -3.14 -13.90
CA PHE A 393 18.16 -2.30 -13.44
C PHE A 393 18.21 -2.02 -11.92
N GLY A 394 19.30 -2.34 -11.21
CA GLY A 394 19.42 -2.14 -9.76
C GLY A 394 18.67 -3.17 -8.92
N SER A 395 18.33 -2.81 -7.68
CA SER A 395 17.56 -3.67 -6.76
C SER A 395 16.13 -3.91 -7.27
N THR A 396 15.57 -5.10 -7.06
CA THR A 396 14.15 -5.39 -7.35
C THR A 396 13.22 -4.51 -6.53
N PHE A 397 13.62 -4.18 -5.29
CA PHE A 397 12.78 -3.45 -4.35
C PHE A 397 12.91 -1.93 -4.42
N ARG A 398 14.09 -1.40 -4.79
CA ARG A 398 14.36 0.05 -4.75
C ARG A 398 15.25 0.56 -5.89
N THR A 399 15.23 1.88 -6.06
CA THR A 399 16.24 2.67 -6.79
C THR A 399 16.56 3.89 -5.93
N GLY A 400 17.74 3.92 -5.33
CA GLY A 400 18.05 4.86 -4.23
C GLY A 400 17.00 4.76 -3.12
N SER A 401 16.40 5.90 -2.74
CA SER A 401 15.33 5.96 -1.73
C SER A 401 13.92 5.63 -2.25
N GLN A 402 13.75 5.43 -3.57
CA GLN A 402 12.44 5.23 -4.17
C GLN A 402 12.07 3.74 -4.22
N GLN A 403 10.88 3.41 -3.71
CA GLN A 403 10.28 2.08 -3.79
C GLN A 403 9.84 1.76 -5.23
N THR A 404 10.06 0.53 -5.70
CA THR A 404 9.56 0.07 -7.01
C THR A 404 8.08 -0.28 -6.98
N TYR A 405 7.46 -0.34 -8.16
CA TYR A 405 6.11 -0.87 -8.32
C TYR A 405 5.98 -2.28 -7.71
N PHE A 406 6.93 -3.18 -8.02
CA PHE A 406 6.95 -4.54 -7.46
C PHE A 406 6.98 -4.52 -5.93
N ALA A 407 7.92 -3.81 -5.30
CA ALA A 407 8.00 -3.71 -3.85
C ALA A 407 6.69 -3.21 -3.24
N SER A 408 6.02 -2.25 -3.88
CA SER A 408 4.72 -1.77 -3.41
C SER A 408 3.63 -2.82 -3.55
N GLN A 409 3.63 -3.64 -4.61
CA GLN A 409 2.73 -4.80 -4.69
C GLN A 409 3.01 -5.80 -3.57
N VAL A 410 4.28 -6.11 -3.28
CA VAL A 410 4.67 -6.99 -2.16
C VAL A 410 4.14 -6.45 -0.85
N THR A 411 4.48 -5.20 -0.49
CA THR A 411 3.99 -4.55 0.73
C THR A 411 2.46 -4.51 0.80
N ARG A 412 1.79 -4.35 -0.36
CA ARG A 412 0.34 -4.19 -0.43
C ARG A 412 -0.41 -5.52 -0.40
N TYR A 413 0.13 -6.61 -0.90
CA TYR A 413 -0.67 -7.81 -1.15
C TYR A 413 -0.17 -9.02 -0.39
N ALA A 414 1.14 -9.23 -0.28
CA ALA A 414 1.70 -10.32 0.52
C ALA A 414 1.51 -10.02 2.02
N ASP A 415 1.06 -11.00 2.82
CA ASP A 415 1.02 -10.86 4.28
C ASP A 415 2.40 -11.09 4.87
N ILE A 416 3.05 -12.13 4.37
CA ILE A 416 4.46 -12.44 4.61
C ILE A 416 5.17 -12.70 3.29
N TYR A 417 6.48 -12.51 3.25
CA TYR A 417 7.31 -12.85 2.10
C TYR A 417 8.70 -13.30 2.55
N SER A 418 9.35 -14.15 1.75
CA SER A 418 10.67 -14.70 2.05
C SER A 418 11.31 -15.24 0.77
N SER A 419 12.60 -15.59 0.83
CA SER A 419 13.31 -16.23 -0.28
C SER A 419 12.82 -17.66 -0.56
N THR A 420 12.37 -18.37 0.47
CA THR A 420 11.84 -19.73 0.37
C THR A 420 10.70 -19.97 1.36
N CYS A 421 9.75 -20.84 1.00
CA CYS A 421 8.68 -21.24 1.92
C CYS A 421 9.20 -22.10 3.08
N LEU A 422 10.38 -22.71 2.93
CA LEU A 422 11.02 -23.56 3.94
C LEU A 422 11.38 -22.81 5.21
N ASN A 423 11.48 -21.47 5.16
CA ASN A 423 11.74 -20.67 6.34
C ASN A 423 10.63 -20.81 7.41
N LEU A 424 9.43 -21.31 7.06
CA LEU A 424 8.39 -21.67 8.04
C LEU A 424 8.83 -22.76 9.02
N LEU A 425 9.83 -23.59 8.68
CA LEU A 425 10.36 -24.63 9.56
C LEU A 425 10.93 -24.04 10.86
N HIS A 426 11.40 -22.80 10.81
CA HIS A 426 11.98 -22.08 11.95
C HIS A 426 10.95 -21.37 12.83
N TYR A 427 9.64 -21.57 12.58
CA TYR A 427 8.58 -20.93 13.35
C TYR A 427 7.58 -21.99 13.86
N PRO A 428 7.15 -21.91 15.13
CA PRO A 428 6.12 -22.80 15.63
C PRO A 428 4.77 -22.47 14.99
N PHE A 429 3.89 -23.46 14.83
CA PHE A 429 2.56 -23.24 14.24
C PHE A 429 1.61 -22.41 15.12
N PHE A 430 1.99 -22.07 16.35
CA PHE A 430 1.31 -21.07 17.19
C PHE A 430 1.93 -19.67 17.12
N TYR A 431 2.95 -19.46 16.26
CA TYR A 431 3.62 -18.18 16.12
C TYR A 431 2.66 -17.08 15.66
N LEU A 432 2.88 -15.88 16.20
CA LEU A 432 2.18 -14.66 15.81
C LEU A 432 3.15 -13.80 15.00
N PHE A 433 3.00 -13.82 13.68
CA PHE A 433 3.69 -12.86 12.83
C PHE A 433 3.14 -11.47 13.15
N LYS A 434 4.03 -10.50 13.38
CA LYS A 434 3.67 -9.09 13.64
C LYS A 434 4.32 -8.18 12.62
N ALA A 435 3.52 -7.36 11.97
CA ALA A 435 4.01 -6.27 11.12
C ALA A 435 4.55 -5.14 12.00
N ALA A 436 5.66 -4.52 11.57
CA ALA A 436 6.25 -3.39 12.28
C ALA A 436 5.30 -2.16 12.31
N PRO A 437 5.15 -1.46 13.45
CA PRO A 437 4.29 -0.29 13.56
C PRO A 437 4.78 0.85 12.65
N GLN A 438 4.01 1.30 11.68
CA GLN A 438 4.49 2.31 10.71
C GLN A 438 4.58 3.76 11.23
N LEU A 439 4.12 4.13 12.44
CA LEU A 439 4.50 5.47 12.98
C LEU A 439 5.93 5.51 13.46
N GLN A 440 6.58 4.34 13.65
CA GLN A 440 8.03 4.33 13.61
C GLN A 440 8.49 4.94 12.29
N LYS A 441 7.95 4.65 11.10
CA LYS A 441 8.32 5.38 9.86
C LYS A 441 7.95 6.89 9.82
N MET A 442 6.89 7.32 10.52
CA MET A 442 6.50 8.75 10.58
C MET A 442 7.35 9.55 11.60
N SER A 443 7.86 8.91 12.65
CA SER A 443 8.88 9.49 13.56
C SER A 443 10.32 9.26 13.05
N GLN A 444 10.62 8.08 12.50
CA GLN A 444 11.86 7.55 11.87
C GLN A 444 12.20 8.13 10.49
N ASN A 445 11.61 9.26 10.11
CA ASN A 445 12.51 10.26 9.49
C ASN A 445 13.63 10.66 10.48
N SER A 446 13.65 10.16 11.73
CA SER A 446 14.75 10.15 12.70
C SER A 446 15.75 9.00 12.64
N GLU A 447 15.43 7.81 12.14
CA GLU A 447 16.36 6.67 12.12
C GLU A 447 15.89 5.65 11.06
N GLU A 448 16.39 5.74 9.82
CA GLU A 448 16.18 4.65 8.85
C GLU A 448 16.98 3.40 9.28
N PHE A 449 16.27 2.27 9.35
CA PHE A 449 16.76 0.88 9.35
C PHE A 449 17.80 0.47 10.41
N THR A 450 17.39 0.40 11.67
CA THR A 450 17.95 -0.58 12.63
C THR A 450 17.03 -1.78 12.72
N TYR A 451 17.25 -2.78 11.85
CA TYR A 451 16.98 -4.15 12.27
C TYR A 451 18.16 -4.55 13.16
N THR A 452 17.88 -4.86 14.41
CA THR A 452 18.86 -5.31 15.40
C THR A 452 19.42 -6.69 15.03
N PRO A 453 20.73 -6.86 14.78
CA PRO A 453 21.41 -8.04 15.27
C PRO A 453 21.70 -7.80 16.75
N SER A 454 21.43 -8.80 17.59
CA SER A 454 21.87 -8.84 18.98
C SER A 454 23.39 -8.66 19.06
N ILE A 455 23.85 -7.44 19.29
CA ILE A 455 25.23 -7.18 19.69
C ILE A 455 25.31 -7.53 21.18
N ARG A 456 26.04 -8.60 21.51
CA ARG A 456 26.64 -8.71 22.84
C ARG A 456 27.62 -7.55 22.95
N VAL A 457 27.22 -6.50 23.65
CA VAL A 457 28.08 -5.38 24.01
C VAL A 457 29.11 -5.93 25.00
N ASN A 458 30.37 -5.97 24.58
CA ASN A 458 31.47 -5.82 25.53
C ASN A 458 31.59 -4.32 25.83
N ASP A 459 31.66 -4.02 27.12
CA ASP A 459 31.72 -2.68 27.69
C ASP A 459 32.80 -1.78 27.06
N GLY A 460 32.47 -0.47 26.99
CA GLY A 460 33.44 0.61 26.87
C GLY A 460 33.40 1.38 25.54
N ASP A 461 32.46 2.33 25.42
CA ASP A 461 32.72 3.72 25.01
C ASP A 461 31.41 4.42 24.60
N GLU A 462 30.99 5.39 25.42
CA GLU A 462 29.91 6.33 25.09
C GLU A 462 30.33 7.26 23.95
N LYS A 463 29.88 6.98 22.72
CA LYS A 463 29.81 7.99 21.66
C LYS A 463 28.36 8.33 21.36
N SER A 464 27.99 9.56 21.73
CA SER A 464 26.73 10.20 21.44
C SER A 464 26.37 10.09 19.96
N THR A 465 25.29 9.39 19.64
CA THR A 465 24.67 9.41 18.32
C THR A 465 24.05 10.80 18.09
N SER A 466 24.66 11.58 17.18
CA SER A 466 24.17 12.89 16.79
C SER A 466 22.83 12.75 16.05
N GLN A 467 21.71 12.99 16.74
CA GLN A 467 20.41 13.02 16.09
C GLN A 467 20.37 14.15 15.03
N PRO A 468 19.74 13.91 13.85
CA PRO A 468 19.56 14.97 12.87
C PRO A 468 18.72 16.10 13.47
N ILE A 469 19.30 17.30 13.53
CA ILE A 469 18.60 18.50 14.01
C ILE A 469 17.39 18.71 13.10
N LYS A 470 16.21 18.93 13.69
CA LYS A 470 14.95 19.13 12.97
C LYS A 470 14.22 20.32 13.56
N ARG A 471 13.41 20.97 12.74
CA ARG A 471 12.45 21.96 13.23
C ARG A 471 11.48 21.31 14.21
N GLU A 472 10.97 22.13 15.12
CA GLU A 472 9.92 21.78 16.05
C GLU A 472 8.76 21.07 15.33
N THR A 473 8.21 20.02 15.94
CA THR A 473 7.21 19.15 15.30
C THR A 473 5.95 19.89 14.88
N SER A 474 5.52 20.89 15.65
CA SER A 474 4.38 21.78 15.36
C SER A 474 4.57 22.63 14.11
N HIS A 475 5.82 22.89 13.71
CA HIS A 475 6.18 23.73 12.56
C HIS A 475 6.77 22.92 11.39
N ARG A 476 6.70 21.58 11.47
CA ARG A 476 7.38 20.69 10.55
C ARG A 476 6.47 20.27 9.41
N VAL A 477 6.96 20.40 8.18
CA VAL A 477 6.39 19.71 7.03
C VAL A 477 6.95 18.29 6.99
N PHE A 478 6.07 17.30 7.12
CA PHE A 478 6.41 15.90 7.02
C PHE A 478 6.49 15.47 5.56
N VAL A 479 7.42 14.56 5.27
CA VAL A 479 7.76 14.16 3.90
C VAL A 479 7.53 12.66 3.73
N ASN A 480 6.63 12.29 2.82
CA ASN A 480 6.48 10.91 2.36
C ASN A 480 7.32 10.65 1.11
N ARG A 481 7.52 11.67 0.25
CA ARG A 481 8.32 11.59 -0.98
C ARG A 481 9.15 12.84 -1.17
N SER A 482 10.43 12.63 -1.54
CA SER A 482 11.36 13.73 -1.77
C SER A 482 10.80 14.76 -2.76
N LEU A 483 10.78 16.02 -2.33
CA LEU A 483 10.28 17.14 -3.11
C LEU A 483 11.33 18.24 -3.13
N GLN A 484 11.76 18.61 -4.34
CA GLN A 484 12.67 19.74 -4.52
C GLN A 484 11.84 20.99 -4.82
N MET A 485 11.71 21.87 -3.82
CA MET A 485 10.89 23.09 -3.92
C MET A 485 11.31 23.99 -5.09
N SER A 486 12.62 24.06 -5.40
CA SER A 486 13.15 24.87 -6.51
C SER A 486 12.70 24.42 -7.91
N LYS A 487 12.03 23.25 -8.04
CA LYS A 487 11.44 22.78 -9.30
C LYS A 487 9.96 23.13 -9.42
N ILE A 488 9.31 23.54 -8.33
CA ILE A 488 7.91 23.97 -8.33
C ILE A 488 7.83 25.35 -8.96
N LYS A 489 6.90 25.52 -9.90
CA LYS A 489 6.63 26.80 -10.57
C LYS A 489 5.25 27.36 -10.22
N PHE A 490 4.32 26.50 -9.82
CA PHE A 490 2.96 26.86 -9.46
C PHE A 490 2.60 26.29 -8.09
N PHE A 491 2.10 27.14 -7.21
CA PHE A 491 1.46 26.74 -5.95
C PHE A 491 -0.04 26.89 -6.10
N GLY A 492 -0.77 25.80 -5.95
CA GLY A 492 -2.23 25.81 -5.99
C GLY A 492 -2.82 25.51 -4.62
N PHE A 493 -3.89 26.20 -4.25
CA PHE A 493 -4.53 26.03 -2.95
C PHE A 493 -6.02 25.73 -3.10
N ASP A 494 -6.55 24.85 -2.25
CA ASP A 494 -7.96 24.90 -1.87
C ASP A 494 -8.20 25.99 -0.81
N MET A 495 -9.46 26.35 -0.59
CA MET A 495 -9.88 27.35 0.39
C MET A 495 -10.31 26.71 1.70
N ASP A 496 -11.43 25.98 1.70
CA ASP A 496 -12.08 25.44 2.90
C ASP A 496 -11.18 24.40 3.58
N TYR A 497 -11.00 24.51 4.90
CA TYR A 497 -10.09 23.68 5.72
C TYR A 497 -8.61 23.63 5.25
N THR A 498 -8.22 24.48 4.29
CA THR A 498 -6.84 24.60 3.79
C THR A 498 -6.27 25.98 4.07
N LEU A 499 -6.88 27.03 3.50
CA LEU A 499 -6.57 28.43 3.82
C LEU A 499 -7.51 28.96 4.92
N ALA A 500 -8.79 28.62 4.82
CA ALA A 500 -9.83 28.95 5.78
C ALA A 500 -10.05 27.78 6.73
N LEU A 501 -9.32 27.77 7.85
CA LEU A 501 -9.50 26.77 8.91
C LEU A 501 -10.70 27.18 9.77
N TYR A 502 -11.71 26.31 9.84
CA TYR A 502 -12.86 26.52 10.71
C TYR A 502 -12.55 26.09 12.15
N LYS A 503 -13.03 26.85 13.13
CA LYS A 503 -12.78 26.61 14.56
C LYS A 503 -13.62 25.44 15.06
N SER A 504 -12.94 24.48 15.69
CA SER A 504 -13.54 23.32 16.32
C SER A 504 -13.69 23.53 17.84
N PRO A 505 -14.83 23.14 18.45
CA PRO A 505 -15.98 22.45 17.85
C PRO A 505 -17.11 23.38 17.37
N GLN A 506 -16.92 24.70 17.37
CA GLN A 506 -17.99 25.69 17.14
C GLN A 506 -18.65 25.50 15.76
N TYR A 507 -17.85 25.31 14.72
CA TYR A 507 -18.36 25.14 13.36
C TYR A 507 -19.11 23.82 13.19
N GLU A 508 -18.61 22.75 13.79
CA GLU A 508 -19.26 21.44 13.78
C GLU A 508 -20.61 21.46 14.50
N ILE A 509 -20.68 22.14 15.65
CA ILE A 509 -21.93 22.33 16.42
C ILE A 509 -22.97 23.09 15.58
N LEU A 510 -22.56 24.18 14.91
CA LEU A 510 -23.45 24.95 14.04
C LEU A 510 -24.02 24.07 12.92
N ALA A 511 -23.16 23.35 12.20
CA ALA A 511 -23.58 22.47 11.13
C ALA A 511 -24.50 21.33 11.64
N PHE A 512 -24.15 20.71 12.76
CA PHE A 512 -24.93 19.64 13.40
C PHE A 512 -26.36 20.10 13.71
N ASN A 513 -26.51 21.26 14.36
CA ASN A 513 -27.83 21.80 14.73
C ASN A 513 -28.68 22.15 13.51
N LEU A 514 -28.08 22.74 12.46
CA LEU A 514 -28.80 23.06 11.22
C LEU A 514 -29.29 21.80 10.49
N VAL A 515 -28.50 20.73 10.50
CA VAL A 515 -28.88 19.45 9.90
C VAL A 515 -30.04 18.82 10.67
N ILE A 516 -30.02 18.88 12.01
CA ILE A 516 -31.15 18.43 12.84
C ILE A 516 -32.43 19.17 12.48
N GLU A 517 -32.40 20.51 12.41
CA GLU A 517 -33.59 21.31 12.04
C GLU A 517 -34.09 20.96 10.64
N GLN A 518 -33.19 20.63 9.71
CA GLN A 518 -33.59 20.18 8.38
C GLN A 518 -34.25 18.79 8.39
N LEU A 519 -33.77 17.87 9.22
CA LEU A 519 -34.37 16.55 9.38
C LEU A 519 -35.74 16.60 10.06
N LEU A 520 -35.93 17.50 11.04
CA LEU A 520 -37.24 17.75 11.65
C LEU A 520 -38.26 18.24 10.61
N LYS A 521 -37.85 19.12 9.68
CA LYS A 521 -38.71 19.53 8.54
C LYS A 521 -39.06 18.39 7.59
N LEU A 522 -38.23 17.35 7.51
CA LEU A 522 -38.51 16.13 6.74
C LEU A 522 -39.43 15.16 7.49
N GLY A 523 -39.82 15.46 8.73
CA GLY A 523 -40.74 14.67 9.54
C GLY A 523 -40.06 13.67 10.47
N TYR A 524 -38.76 13.82 10.74
CA TYR A 524 -38.11 13.03 11.80
C TYR A 524 -38.67 13.38 13.20
N PRO A 525 -38.60 12.46 14.17
CA PRO A 525 -39.18 12.66 15.50
C PRO A 525 -38.58 13.84 16.26
N GLU A 526 -39.40 14.64 16.97
CA GLU A 526 -38.94 15.84 17.69
C GLU A 526 -37.88 15.55 18.77
N GLU A 527 -37.78 14.32 19.26
CA GLU A 527 -36.77 13.96 20.27
C GLU A 527 -35.33 14.15 19.77
N ILE A 528 -35.08 14.11 18.45
CA ILE A 528 -33.74 14.33 17.89
C ILE A 528 -33.23 15.76 18.14
N ARG A 529 -34.14 16.72 18.41
CA ARG A 529 -33.79 18.10 18.79
C ARG A 529 -32.92 18.15 20.05
N ASN A 530 -33.01 17.14 20.91
CA ASN A 530 -32.24 17.04 22.15
C ASN A 530 -30.82 16.49 21.95
N PHE A 531 -30.44 16.09 20.73
CA PHE A 531 -29.08 15.64 20.48
C PHE A 531 -28.11 16.81 20.64
N VAL A 532 -27.01 16.55 21.34
CA VAL A 532 -25.92 17.51 21.56
C VAL A 532 -24.66 16.93 20.94
N TYR A 533 -24.01 17.71 20.08
CA TYR A 533 -22.77 17.31 19.42
C TYR A 533 -21.66 17.06 20.45
N ASP A 534 -21.05 15.87 20.38
CA ASP A 534 -19.90 15.49 21.20
C ASP A 534 -18.65 15.35 20.31
N PRO A 535 -17.68 16.28 20.41
CA PRO A 535 -16.47 16.24 19.60
C PRO A 535 -15.52 15.09 19.95
N THR A 536 -15.73 14.37 21.06
CA THR A 536 -14.85 13.26 21.49
C THR A 536 -15.14 11.94 20.78
N PHE A 537 -16.29 11.84 20.10
CA PHE A 537 -16.70 10.65 19.38
C PHE A 537 -16.19 10.58 17.93
N PRO A 538 -16.45 11.56 17.04
CA PRO A 538 -16.17 11.39 15.62
C PRO A 538 -14.67 11.47 15.34
N VAL A 539 -14.20 10.58 14.46
CA VAL A 539 -12.87 10.69 13.83
C VAL A 539 -13.05 10.64 12.32
N ARG A 540 -12.26 11.44 11.59
CA ARG A 540 -12.29 11.46 10.14
C ARG A 540 -11.79 10.14 9.54
N GLY A 541 -12.23 9.83 8.33
CA GLY A 541 -11.80 8.65 7.57
C GLY A 541 -12.55 7.36 7.89
N LEU A 542 -13.66 7.42 8.63
CA LEU A 542 -14.52 6.27 8.89
C LEU A 542 -15.31 5.85 7.65
N TRP A 543 -15.65 4.57 7.59
CA TRP A 543 -16.56 4.00 6.62
C TRP A 543 -17.93 3.78 7.25
N TYR A 544 -18.98 4.18 6.57
CA TYR A 544 -20.34 3.83 6.94
C TYR A 544 -20.84 2.66 6.08
N ASP A 545 -21.16 1.53 6.69
CA ASP A 545 -21.81 0.39 6.02
C ASP A 545 -23.33 0.62 5.97
N LYS A 546 -23.82 1.00 4.79
CA LYS A 546 -25.25 1.27 4.53
C LYS A 546 -26.13 0.03 4.73
N LEU A 547 -25.56 -1.18 4.71
CA LEU A 547 -26.32 -2.41 4.89
C LEU A 547 -26.68 -2.65 6.35
N TYR A 548 -25.69 -2.55 7.25
CA TYR A 548 -25.84 -2.90 8.66
C TYR A 548 -25.85 -1.69 9.60
N GLY A 549 -25.75 -0.46 9.08
CA GLY A 549 -25.80 0.76 9.87
C GLY A 549 -24.59 0.95 10.80
N ASN A 550 -23.43 0.40 10.43
CA ASN A 550 -22.23 0.41 11.27
C ASN A 550 -21.22 1.45 10.80
N LEU A 551 -20.61 2.16 11.76
CA LEU A 551 -19.39 2.93 11.55
C LEU A 551 -18.18 2.01 11.72
N LEU A 552 -17.31 2.00 10.71
CA LEU A 552 -16.16 1.13 10.61
C LEU A 552 -14.88 1.95 10.50
N LYS A 553 -13.96 1.72 11.44
CA LYS A 553 -12.56 2.12 11.29
C LYS A 553 -11.85 0.95 10.64
N VAL A 554 -11.28 1.16 9.45
CA VAL A 554 -10.64 0.08 8.67
C VAL A 554 -9.18 0.40 8.37
N ASP A 555 -8.40 -0.64 8.07
CA ASP A 555 -7.06 -0.47 7.51
C ASP A 555 -7.07 -0.30 5.98
N ALA A 556 -5.89 -0.12 5.38
CA ALA A 556 -5.68 0.07 3.94
C ALA A 556 -6.29 -1.01 3.02
N TYR A 557 -6.68 -2.15 3.61
CA TYR A 557 -7.14 -3.32 2.90
C TYR A 557 -8.63 -3.61 3.14
N GLY A 558 -9.28 -2.88 4.05
CA GLY A 558 -10.65 -3.14 4.45
C GLY A 558 -10.79 -4.10 5.63
N ASN A 559 -9.70 -4.47 6.32
CA ASN A 559 -9.88 -5.16 7.59
C ASN A 559 -10.40 -4.19 8.64
N ILE A 560 -11.37 -4.66 9.42
CA ILE A 560 -12.03 -3.86 10.44
C ILE A 560 -11.12 -3.78 11.68
N LEU A 561 -10.83 -2.55 12.11
CA LEU A 561 -10.09 -2.21 13.34
C LEU A 561 -11.09 -1.99 14.48
N VAL A 562 -12.08 -1.12 14.23
CA VAL A 562 -13.15 -0.76 15.16
C VAL A 562 -14.48 -0.82 14.41
N CYS A 563 -15.52 -1.33 15.06
CA CYS A 563 -16.87 -1.37 14.53
C CYS A 563 -17.82 -0.85 15.60
N VAL A 564 -18.66 0.13 15.26
CA VAL A 564 -19.62 0.73 16.18
C VAL A 564 -21.00 0.74 15.54
N HIS A 565 -22.00 0.31 16.30
CA HIS A 565 -23.41 0.36 15.95
C HIS A 565 -24.13 1.34 16.88
N GLY A 566 -24.49 2.52 16.39
CA GLY A 566 -24.88 3.64 17.26
C GLY A 566 -23.71 4.03 18.17
N PHE A 567 -23.86 3.80 19.47
CA PHE A 567 -22.77 3.96 20.46
C PHE A 567 -22.23 2.63 21.01
N LYS A 568 -22.74 1.49 20.52
CA LYS A 568 -22.30 0.16 20.95
C LYS A 568 -21.10 -0.31 20.12
N PHE A 569 -19.96 -0.53 20.76
CA PHE A 569 -18.81 -1.17 20.14
C PHE A 569 -19.06 -2.67 19.93
N LEU A 570 -18.88 -3.15 18.70
CA LEU A 570 -19.07 -4.55 18.35
C LEU A 570 -17.75 -5.32 18.41
N HIS A 571 -17.75 -6.42 19.17
CA HIS A 571 -16.61 -7.31 19.34
C HIS A 571 -17.03 -8.78 19.22
N GLY A 572 -16.04 -9.67 19.13
CA GLY A 572 -16.25 -11.12 19.19
C GLY A 572 -17.31 -11.63 18.19
N SER A 573 -18.26 -12.42 18.70
CA SER A 573 -19.31 -13.06 17.92
C SER A 573 -20.25 -12.06 17.22
N ASP A 574 -20.58 -10.94 17.85
CA ASP A 574 -21.46 -9.93 17.26
C ASP A 574 -20.85 -9.30 16.00
N LEU A 575 -19.53 -9.04 16.02
CA LEU A 575 -18.82 -8.58 14.83
C LEU A 575 -18.80 -9.65 13.72
N HIS A 576 -18.60 -10.91 14.08
CA HIS A 576 -18.54 -12.03 13.12
C HIS A 576 -19.88 -12.33 12.45
N LYS A 577 -21.02 -12.03 13.09
CA LYS A 577 -22.34 -12.14 12.47
C LYS A 577 -22.47 -11.23 11.25
N CYS A 578 -21.98 -9.99 11.35
CA CYS A 578 -22.03 -9.02 10.26
C CYS A 578 -20.85 -9.18 9.29
N TYR A 579 -19.66 -9.46 9.81
CA TYR A 579 -18.41 -9.53 9.05
C TYR A 579 -17.62 -10.80 9.43
N PRO A 580 -17.94 -11.97 8.85
CA PRO A 580 -17.30 -13.25 9.22
C PRO A 580 -15.76 -13.21 9.19
N ASN A 581 -15.19 -12.51 8.21
CA ASN A 581 -13.73 -12.38 8.02
C ASN A 581 -13.11 -11.13 8.67
N LYS A 582 -13.88 -10.36 9.46
CA LYS A 582 -13.52 -9.01 9.95
C LYS A 582 -12.97 -8.12 8.83
N TYR A 583 -13.66 -8.15 7.70
CA TYR A 583 -13.21 -7.59 6.44
C TYR A 583 -14.39 -7.08 5.65
N LEU A 584 -14.23 -5.92 5.00
CA LEU A 584 -15.18 -5.36 4.07
C LEU A 584 -14.44 -4.78 2.86
N ASN A 585 -14.84 -5.19 1.66
CA ASN A 585 -14.37 -4.55 0.44
C ASN A 585 -15.01 -3.17 0.29
N PHE A 586 -14.24 -2.19 -0.14
CA PHE A 586 -14.79 -0.88 -0.49
C PHE A 586 -15.62 -1.00 -1.77
N ASP A 587 -16.90 -0.74 -1.64
CA ASP A 587 -17.88 -0.69 -2.73
C ASP A 587 -18.77 0.52 -2.47
N GLU A 588 -18.74 1.53 -3.34
CA GLU A 588 -19.47 2.79 -3.16
C GLU A 588 -20.99 2.58 -3.05
N SER A 589 -21.53 1.49 -3.61
CA SER A 589 -22.95 1.15 -3.51
C SER A 589 -23.37 0.79 -2.08
N ARG A 590 -22.45 0.23 -1.29
CA ARG A 590 -22.66 -0.23 0.09
C ARG A 590 -21.98 0.63 1.13
N VAL A 591 -20.80 1.14 0.84
CA VAL A 591 -19.92 1.86 1.77
C VAL A 591 -19.85 3.32 1.39
N TYR A 592 -19.91 4.21 2.38
CA TYR A 592 -19.61 5.63 2.21
C TYR A 592 -18.36 6.00 3.02
N SER A 593 -17.45 6.76 2.44
CA SER A 593 -16.19 7.19 3.09
C SER A 593 -16.31 8.61 3.61
N LEU A 594 -16.19 8.81 4.92
CA LEU A 594 -16.37 10.09 5.60
C LEU A 594 -14.99 10.78 5.78
N ASN A 595 -14.45 11.35 4.70
CA ASN A 595 -13.04 11.74 4.59
C ASN A 595 -12.72 13.23 4.82
N THR A 596 -13.73 14.11 4.94
CA THR A 596 -13.53 15.55 5.18
C THR A 596 -13.90 15.92 6.61
N LEU A 597 -13.40 17.07 7.07
CA LEU A 597 -13.80 17.63 8.37
C LEU A 597 -15.28 18.04 8.38
N PHE A 598 -15.85 18.39 7.22
CA PHE A 598 -17.30 18.58 7.06
C PHE A 598 -18.13 17.33 7.39
N ASN A 599 -17.52 16.13 7.41
CA ASN A 599 -18.23 14.91 7.80
C ASN A 599 -18.26 14.67 9.32
N LEU A 600 -17.53 15.41 10.16
CA LEU A 600 -17.53 15.17 11.62
C LEU A 600 -18.93 15.30 12.25
N PRO A 601 -19.74 16.35 11.96
CA PRO A 601 -21.12 16.44 12.43
C PRO A 601 -21.96 15.25 11.97
N GLU A 602 -21.80 14.85 10.72
CA GLU A 602 -22.54 13.76 10.10
C GLU A 602 -22.19 12.40 10.72
N ILE A 603 -20.90 12.12 10.98
CA ILE A 603 -20.44 10.89 11.64
C ILE A 603 -21.15 10.72 12.99
N TYR A 604 -21.17 11.79 13.80
CA TYR A 604 -21.80 11.75 15.10
C TYR A 604 -23.33 11.65 14.99
N LEU A 605 -23.94 12.38 14.06
CA LEU A 605 -25.39 12.32 13.83
C LEU A 605 -25.86 10.93 13.39
N ILE A 606 -25.10 10.25 12.54
CA ILE A 606 -25.34 8.86 12.15
C ILE A 606 -25.34 7.98 13.41
N ALA A 607 -24.36 8.12 14.30
CA ALA A 607 -24.31 7.35 15.54
C ALA A 607 -25.52 7.64 16.45
N CYS A 608 -25.89 8.91 16.63
CA CYS A 608 -27.09 9.31 17.39
C CYS A 608 -28.36 8.69 16.82
N MET A 609 -28.57 8.77 15.50
CA MET A 609 -29.76 8.27 14.82
C MET A 609 -29.86 6.75 14.93
N ILE A 610 -28.79 6.04 14.61
CA ILE A 610 -28.76 4.58 14.74
C ILE A 610 -29.02 4.19 16.19
N ASN A 611 -28.40 4.86 17.17
CA ASN A 611 -28.66 4.61 18.58
C ASN A 611 -30.12 4.86 18.97
N TYR A 612 -30.72 5.98 18.54
CA TYR A 612 -32.12 6.31 18.83
C TYR A 612 -33.08 5.25 18.27
N PHE A 613 -32.96 4.91 17.00
CA PHE A 613 -33.86 3.92 16.37
C PHE A 613 -33.65 2.50 16.91
N THR A 614 -32.45 2.16 17.37
CA THR A 614 -32.17 0.82 17.91
C THR A 614 -32.53 0.64 19.39
N THR A 615 -32.57 1.73 20.16
CA THR A 615 -32.87 1.70 21.60
C THR A 615 -34.29 2.14 21.94
N SER A 616 -34.96 2.86 21.03
CA SER A 616 -36.34 3.29 21.24
C SER A 616 -37.30 2.11 21.25
N PRO A 617 -38.23 2.05 22.23
CA PRO A 617 -39.22 0.96 22.31
C PRO A 617 -40.26 1.01 21.17
N LEU A 618 -40.34 2.12 20.42
CA LEU A 618 -41.27 2.29 19.31
C LEU A 618 -40.86 1.53 18.04
N TYR A 619 -39.58 1.16 17.95
CA TYR A 619 -39.00 0.56 16.76
C TYR A 619 -38.48 -0.84 17.08
N GLN A 620 -38.81 -1.80 16.23
CA GLN A 620 -38.25 -3.14 16.30
C GLN A 620 -36.97 -3.20 15.46
N HIS A 621 -35.85 -3.50 16.12
CA HIS A 621 -34.56 -3.65 15.45
C HIS A 621 -34.53 -4.88 14.54
N GLN A 622 -34.05 -4.68 13.30
CA GLN A 622 -33.74 -5.73 12.34
C GLN A 622 -32.27 -5.64 11.92
N SER A 623 -31.75 -6.67 11.24
CA SER A 623 -30.33 -6.71 10.84
C SER A 623 -29.93 -5.59 9.88
N THR A 624 -30.85 -5.09 9.04
CA THR A 624 -30.58 -4.10 8.00
C THR A 624 -31.38 -2.81 8.13
N GLY A 625 -32.04 -2.60 9.27
CA GLY A 625 -32.88 -1.43 9.51
C GLY A 625 -33.74 -1.58 10.75
N VAL A 626 -34.83 -0.82 10.79
CA VAL A 626 -35.81 -0.84 11.87
C VAL A 626 -37.23 -0.89 11.33
N SER A 627 -38.16 -1.42 12.11
CA SER A 627 -39.58 -1.46 11.76
C SER A 627 -40.43 -0.75 12.79
N CYS A 628 -41.44 -0.02 12.33
CA CYS A 628 -42.49 0.56 13.17
C CYS A 628 -43.84 0.17 12.55
N GLY A 629 -44.56 -0.76 13.18
CA GLY A 629 -45.74 -1.39 12.58
C GLY A 629 -45.37 -2.07 11.25
N ASP A 630 -46.11 -1.74 10.19
CA ASP A 630 -45.90 -2.29 8.83
C ASP A 630 -44.81 -1.56 8.03
N VAL A 631 -44.20 -0.51 8.59
CA VAL A 631 -43.20 0.30 7.90
C VAL A 631 -41.80 -0.17 8.26
N PHE A 632 -41.03 -0.61 7.25
CA PHE A 632 -39.61 -0.91 7.37
C PHE A 632 -38.75 0.24 6.82
N VAL A 633 -37.80 0.71 7.62
CA VAL A 633 -36.84 1.74 7.24
C VAL A 633 -35.44 1.15 7.30
N SER A 634 -34.79 1.07 6.14
CA SER A 634 -33.41 0.58 6.06
C SER A 634 -32.41 1.61 6.60
N PHE A 635 -31.28 1.14 7.13
CA PHE A 635 -30.19 2.04 7.52
C PHE A 635 -29.64 2.86 6.35
N LYS A 636 -29.66 2.29 5.13
CA LYS A 636 -29.34 3.00 3.90
C LYS A 636 -30.25 4.22 3.66
N ALA A 637 -31.55 4.08 3.90
CA ALA A 637 -32.51 5.16 3.72
C ALA A 637 -32.28 6.29 4.74
N ILE A 638 -32.08 5.94 6.03
CA ILE A 638 -31.75 6.91 7.09
C ILE A 638 -30.49 7.70 6.71
N PHE A 639 -29.46 7.01 6.23
CA PHE A 639 -28.23 7.67 5.78
C PHE A 639 -28.44 8.58 4.56
N GLN A 640 -29.30 8.19 3.62
CA GLN A 640 -29.63 9.03 2.45
C GLN A 640 -30.34 10.33 2.87
N ASP A 641 -31.22 10.27 3.85
CA ASP A 641 -31.91 11.45 4.37
C ASP A 641 -30.93 12.37 5.10
N ILE A 642 -30.06 11.81 5.96
CA ILE A 642 -28.98 12.57 6.62
C ILE A 642 -28.09 13.24 5.57
N ARG A 643 -27.64 12.51 4.54
CA ARG A 643 -26.80 13.08 3.49
C ARG A 643 -27.50 14.21 2.74
N SER A 644 -28.75 14.00 2.37
CA SER A 644 -29.54 15.01 1.67
C SER A 644 -29.72 16.28 2.53
N ALA A 645 -29.92 16.12 3.83
CA ALA A 645 -29.99 17.24 4.77
C ALA A 645 -28.66 17.98 4.91
N VAL A 646 -27.52 17.26 5.01
CA VAL A 646 -26.19 17.87 5.02
C VAL A 646 -25.92 18.63 3.72
N ASP A 647 -26.18 18.03 2.57
CA ASP A 647 -26.02 18.68 1.26
C ASP A 647 -26.90 19.93 1.14
N TYR A 648 -28.15 19.86 1.60
CA TYR A 648 -29.04 21.01 1.65
C TYR A 648 -28.45 22.13 2.50
N VAL A 649 -28.01 21.84 3.72
CA VAL A 649 -27.44 22.84 4.65
C VAL A 649 -26.19 23.51 4.08
N HIS A 650 -25.32 22.77 3.38
CA HIS A 650 -24.09 23.31 2.79
C HIS A 650 -24.32 24.09 1.48
N CYS A 651 -25.28 23.67 0.65
CA CYS A 651 -25.50 24.25 -0.68
C CYS A 651 -26.60 25.32 -0.72
N HIS A 652 -27.67 25.13 0.04
CA HIS A 652 -28.90 25.94 -0.03
C HIS A 652 -29.34 26.52 1.32
N GLY A 653 -28.84 25.98 2.43
CA GLY A 653 -29.22 26.40 3.77
C GLY A 653 -28.37 27.54 4.33
N ASP A 654 -28.65 27.88 5.59
CA ASP A 654 -28.12 29.10 6.24
C ASP A 654 -26.68 28.96 6.76
N LEU A 655 -26.02 27.79 6.62
CA LEU A 655 -24.70 27.56 7.21
C LEU A 655 -23.68 28.60 6.76
N LYS A 656 -23.59 28.84 5.45
CA LYS A 656 -22.66 29.83 4.89
C LYS A 656 -23.01 31.24 5.33
N GLN A 657 -24.30 31.59 5.34
CA GLN A 657 -24.77 32.90 5.77
C GLN A 657 -24.41 33.16 7.24
N LYS A 658 -24.75 32.25 8.15
CA LYS A 658 -24.43 32.36 9.58
C LYS A 658 -22.93 32.39 9.85
N THR A 659 -22.15 31.66 9.04
CA THR A 659 -20.68 31.69 9.11
C THR A 659 -20.14 33.08 8.77
N ILE A 660 -20.68 33.72 7.72
CA ILE A 660 -20.30 35.07 7.30
C ILE A 660 -20.72 36.12 8.33
N GLU A 661 -21.88 35.96 8.95
CA GLU A 661 -22.39 36.89 9.96
C GLU A 661 -21.51 36.94 11.22
N ASN A 662 -20.75 35.89 11.51
CA ASN A 662 -19.87 35.80 12.67
C ASN A 662 -18.57 35.04 12.37
N MET A 663 -17.76 35.59 11.45
CA MET A 663 -16.53 34.95 10.99
C MET A 663 -15.49 34.80 12.10
N GLU A 664 -15.44 35.71 13.08
CA GLU A 664 -14.53 35.63 14.21
C GLU A 664 -14.81 34.41 15.11
N GLU A 665 -16.06 33.96 15.22
CA GLU A 665 -16.40 32.75 15.98
C GLU A 665 -16.04 31.47 15.25
N TYR A 666 -16.13 31.47 13.91
CA TYR A 666 -16.06 30.24 13.11
C TYR A 666 -14.78 30.06 12.31
N VAL A 667 -14.01 31.11 12.01
CA VAL A 667 -12.85 31.04 11.11
C VAL A 667 -11.58 31.50 11.84
N VAL A 668 -10.52 30.72 11.75
CA VAL A 668 -9.19 31.08 12.24
C VAL A 668 -8.58 32.13 11.32
N LYS A 669 -8.11 33.25 11.88
CA LYS A 669 -7.53 34.36 11.13
C LYS A 669 -6.04 34.50 11.40
N ASP A 670 -5.21 34.19 10.40
CA ASP A 670 -3.74 34.39 10.41
C ASP A 670 -3.28 35.19 9.17
N HIS A 671 -3.84 36.40 9.04
CA HIS A 671 -3.64 37.26 7.87
C HIS A 671 -2.17 37.59 7.59
N LYS A 672 -1.35 37.79 8.62
CA LYS A 672 0.06 38.19 8.46
C LYS A 672 0.91 37.06 7.91
N ARG A 673 0.78 35.83 8.44
CA ARG A 673 1.59 34.69 7.95
C ARG A 673 1.15 34.28 6.56
N LEU A 674 -0.15 34.24 6.29
CA LEU A 674 -0.69 33.93 4.95
C LEU A 674 -0.20 34.91 3.89
N ALA A 675 -0.34 36.22 4.14
CA ALA A 675 0.13 37.24 3.21
C ALA A 675 1.66 37.19 3.00
N THR A 676 2.42 36.94 4.08
CA THR A 676 3.88 36.78 4.00
C THR A 676 4.26 35.58 3.15
N LEU A 677 3.56 34.46 3.29
CA LEU A 677 3.80 33.24 2.49
C LEU A 677 3.58 33.51 1.00
N PHE A 678 2.44 34.10 0.63
CA PHE A 678 2.13 34.40 -0.77
C PHE A 678 3.10 35.42 -1.37
N ASN A 679 3.46 36.47 -0.64
CA ASN A 679 4.47 37.42 -1.10
C ASN A 679 5.82 36.74 -1.36
N ARG A 680 6.27 35.85 -0.47
CA ARG A 680 7.51 35.09 -0.65
C ARG A 680 7.45 34.13 -1.85
N MET A 681 6.29 33.56 -2.17
CA MET A 681 6.10 32.76 -3.39
C MET A 681 6.30 33.61 -4.65
N HIS A 682 5.70 34.80 -4.69
CA HIS A 682 5.85 35.75 -5.79
C HIS A 682 7.29 36.27 -5.95
N GLU A 683 7.96 36.60 -4.84
CA GLU A 683 9.37 37.02 -4.83
C GLU A 683 10.31 35.96 -5.43
N ASN A 684 9.97 34.67 -5.26
CA ASN A 684 10.69 33.54 -5.84
C ASN A 684 10.29 33.23 -7.30
N LYS A 685 9.59 34.13 -7.98
CA LYS A 685 9.13 34.00 -9.39
C LYS A 685 8.25 32.76 -9.62
N THR A 686 7.56 32.29 -8.58
CA THR A 686 6.55 31.24 -8.70
C THR A 686 5.17 31.87 -8.79
N LYS A 687 4.26 31.18 -9.46
CA LYS A 687 2.86 31.61 -9.61
C LYS A 687 1.98 30.94 -8.58
N VAL A 688 0.92 31.61 -8.15
CA VAL A 688 -0.03 31.14 -7.13
C VAL A 688 -1.43 31.08 -7.73
N PHE A 689 -2.18 30.00 -7.48
CA PHE A 689 -3.57 29.90 -7.89
C PHE A 689 -4.49 29.38 -6.79
N LEU A 690 -5.75 29.82 -6.81
CA LEU A 690 -6.83 29.30 -5.99
C LEU A 690 -7.70 28.36 -6.84
N LEU A 691 -8.02 27.18 -6.33
CA LEU A 691 -8.91 26.21 -6.97
C LEU A 691 -9.82 25.61 -5.90
N THR A 692 -11.05 26.15 -5.81
CA THR A 692 -11.99 25.80 -4.74
C THR A 692 -13.35 25.34 -5.27
N ASN A 693 -14.01 24.46 -4.51
CA ASN A 693 -15.39 24.05 -4.77
C ASN A 693 -16.42 25.10 -4.36
N SER A 694 -16.03 26.05 -3.51
CA SER A 694 -16.90 27.14 -3.09
C SER A 694 -17.18 28.11 -4.24
N GLY A 695 -18.37 28.72 -4.22
CA GLY A 695 -18.79 29.73 -5.19
C GLY A 695 -18.22 31.11 -4.86
N PHE A 696 -18.18 31.99 -5.86
CA PHE A 696 -17.46 33.26 -5.77
C PHE A 696 -17.87 34.15 -4.60
N GLU A 697 -19.17 34.37 -4.36
CA GLU A 697 -19.61 35.27 -3.29
C GLU A 697 -19.13 34.83 -1.89
N TYR A 698 -19.15 33.52 -1.63
CA TYR A 698 -18.67 32.97 -0.37
C TYR A 698 -17.15 33.09 -0.28
N THR A 699 -16.45 32.73 -1.36
CA THR A 699 -15.00 32.84 -1.46
C THR A 699 -14.51 34.27 -1.26
N ASP A 700 -15.15 35.26 -1.88
CA ASP A 700 -14.76 36.67 -1.77
C ASP A 700 -14.87 37.15 -0.32
N LYS A 701 -15.96 36.84 0.38
CA LYS A 701 -16.14 37.24 1.79
C LYS A 701 -15.11 36.58 2.72
N ILE A 702 -14.91 35.26 2.61
CA ILE A 702 -13.95 34.53 3.44
C ILE A 702 -12.52 35.01 3.16
N MET A 703 -12.11 35.10 1.90
CA MET A 703 -10.75 35.51 1.54
C MET A 703 -10.49 36.99 1.86
N SER A 704 -11.49 37.86 1.74
CA SER A 704 -11.42 39.23 2.24
C SER A 704 -11.19 39.27 3.74
N PHE A 705 -11.93 38.49 4.53
CA PHE A 705 -11.72 38.39 5.97
C PHE A 705 -10.31 37.90 6.33
N LEU A 706 -9.77 36.95 5.56
CA LEU A 706 -8.45 36.38 5.81
C LEU A 706 -7.28 37.28 5.40
N LEU A 707 -7.40 38.12 4.35
CA LEU A 707 -6.25 38.80 3.75
C LEU A 707 -6.40 40.32 3.62
N ASN A 708 -7.60 40.89 3.50
CA ASN A 708 -7.74 42.31 3.13
C ASN A 708 -7.29 43.28 4.25
N ASP A 709 -7.24 42.84 5.51
CA ASP A 709 -6.69 43.61 6.63
C ASP A 709 -5.19 43.96 6.47
N THR A 710 -4.51 43.35 5.50
CA THR A 710 -3.14 43.70 5.13
C THR A 710 -3.02 44.96 4.27
N GLY A 711 -4.15 45.57 3.88
CA GLY A 711 -4.20 46.74 3.00
C GLY A 711 -4.13 46.41 1.51
N ARG A 712 -4.23 45.12 1.14
CA ARG A 712 -4.18 44.62 -0.25
C ARG A 712 -5.37 43.71 -0.50
N ASP A 713 -6.02 43.85 -1.65
CA ASP A 713 -7.13 42.96 -2.04
C ASP A 713 -6.64 41.52 -2.25
N TRP A 714 -7.34 40.56 -1.65
CA TRP A 714 -6.97 39.14 -1.63
C TRP A 714 -6.74 38.58 -3.03
N LYS A 715 -7.52 39.03 -4.02
CA LYS A 715 -7.45 38.56 -5.41
C LYS A 715 -6.07 38.78 -6.02
N SER A 716 -5.39 39.85 -5.62
CA SER A 716 -4.06 40.17 -6.13
C SER A 716 -2.95 39.25 -5.62
N TYR A 717 -3.19 38.45 -4.57
CA TYR A 717 -2.25 37.40 -4.15
C TYR A 717 -2.23 36.19 -5.09
N PHE A 718 -3.20 36.08 -6.00
CA PHE A 718 -3.34 34.94 -6.89
C PHE A 718 -3.18 35.36 -8.36
N ASP A 719 -2.36 34.63 -9.11
CA ASP A 719 -2.26 34.76 -10.56
C ASP A 719 -3.51 34.24 -11.26
N TYR A 720 -4.13 33.19 -10.70
CA TYR A 720 -5.32 32.55 -11.26
C TYR A 720 -6.29 32.16 -10.14
N ILE A 721 -7.58 32.45 -10.32
CA ILE A 721 -8.63 32.14 -9.35
C ILE A 721 -9.71 31.33 -10.05
N VAL A 722 -9.94 30.10 -9.57
CA VAL A 722 -10.99 29.21 -10.07
C VAL A 722 -11.90 28.80 -8.92
N VAL A 723 -13.16 29.22 -9.00
CA VAL A 723 -14.25 28.87 -8.09
C VAL A 723 -15.15 27.80 -8.72
N ASP A 724 -16.09 27.23 -7.96
CA ASP A 724 -17.00 26.18 -8.42
C ASP A 724 -16.28 25.05 -9.20
N ALA A 725 -15.11 24.61 -8.72
CA ALA A 725 -14.31 23.63 -9.44
C ALA A 725 -14.99 22.25 -9.52
N ILE A 726 -15.84 21.91 -8.55
CA ILE A 726 -16.53 20.62 -8.43
C ILE A 726 -15.51 19.45 -8.41
N LYS A 727 -14.42 19.59 -7.65
CA LYS A 727 -13.49 18.49 -7.37
C LYS A 727 -14.25 17.34 -6.70
N PRO A 728 -14.04 16.07 -7.14
CA PRO A 728 -12.97 15.58 -8.01
C PRO A 728 -13.22 15.69 -9.52
N LEU A 729 -14.41 16.10 -9.96
CA LEU A 729 -14.79 16.14 -11.39
C LEU A 729 -13.82 17.00 -12.21
N PHE A 730 -13.33 18.10 -11.64
CA PHE A 730 -12.28 18.95 -12.24
C PHE A 730 -11.04 18.18 -12.73
N PHE A 731 -10.63 17.12 -12.00
CA PHE A 731 -9.48 16.30 -12.35
C PHE A 731 -9.79 15.22 -13.39
N ALA A 732 -11.06 14.99 -13.69
CA ALA A 732 -11.56 14.14 -14.75
C ALA A 732 -12.01 14.99 -15.96
N GLU A 733 -13.25 14.83 -16.42
CA GLU A 733 -13.86 15.59 -17.52
C GLU A 733 -14.13 17.07 -17.20
N GLY A 734 -14.37 17.37 -15.92
CA GLY A 734 -14.69 18.70 -15.41
C GLY A 734 -15.96 19.31 -15.99
N THR A 735 -16.03 20.62 -15.97
CA THR A 735 -17.17 21.41 -16.50
C THR A 735 -16.70 22.45 -17.49
N THR A 736 -17.63 23.19 -18.07
CA THR A 736 -17.31 24.36 -18.90
C THR A 736 -16.64 25.45 -18.07
N LEU A 737 -15.48 25.94 -18.51
CA LEU A 737 -14.80 27.07 -17.90
C LEU A 737 -15.50 28.38 -18.29
N LYS A 738 -15.87 29.19 -17.29
CA LYS A 738 -16.53 30.49 -17.48
C LYS A 738 -15.78 31.60 -16.74
N GLU A 739 -15.87 32.83 -17.21
CA GLU A 739 -15.43 34.01 -16.47
C GLU A 739 -16.55 34.50 -15.53
N VAL A 740 -16.18 34.96 -14.34
CA VAL A 740 -17.10 35.52 -13.34
C VAL A 740 -16.97 37.04 -13.37
N ASP A 741 -18.09 37.74 -13.50
CA ASP A 741 -18.13 39.19 -13.27
C ASP A 741 -18.01 39.46 -11.77
N ILE A 742 -16.89 40.06 -11.37
CA ILE A 742 -16.52 40.31 -9.98
C ILE A 742 -17.49 41.28 -9.30
N ASN A 743 -18.15 42.17 -10.06
CA ASN A 743 -19.07 43.16 -9.49
C ASN A 743 -20.45 42.56 -9.20
N THR A 744 -20.90 41.64 -10.04
CA THR A 744 -22.24 41.05 -9.95
C THR A 744 -22.24 39.64 -9.36
N GLY A 745 -21.08 38.97 -9.33
CA GLY A 745 -20.92 37.56 -8.97
C GLY A 745 -21.43 36.58 -10.03
N LEU A 746 -21.98 37.07 -11.15
CA LEU A 746 -22.60 36.25 -12.18
C LEU A 746 -21.57 35.68 -13.15
N LYS A 747 -21.86 34.46 -13.63
CA LYS A 747 -21.04 33.77 -14.64
C LYS A 747 -21.39 34.32 -16.02
N GLN A 748 -20.38 34.76 -16.77
CA GLN A 748 -20.59 35.24 -18.13
C GLN A 748 -21.15 34.13 -19.04
N PHE A 749 -21.92 34.54 -20.05
CA PHE A 749 -22.51 33.63 -21.02
C PHE A 749 -21.45 33.06 -21.97
N GLY A 750 -21.53 31.76 -22.25
CA GLY A 750 -20.58 31.04 -23.11
C GLY A 750 -19.38 30.45 -22.38
N SER A 751 -18.48 29.82 -23.13
CA SER A 751 -17.23 29.24 -22.64
C SER A 751 -16.10 30.26 -22.76
N HIS A 752 -15.23 30.35 -21.76
CA HIS A 752 -14.01 31.15 -21.87
C HIS A 752 -13.07 30.55 -22.92
N ALA A 753 -12.76 31.33 -23.96
CA ALA A 753 -11.88 30.92 -25.06
C ALA A 753 -10.52 31.65 -25.07
N GLY A 754 -10.31 32.59 -24.14
CA GLY A 754 -9.10 33.41 -24.06
C GLY A 754 -8.02 32.86 -23.11
N PRO A 755 -6.85 33.52 -23.03
CA PRO A 755 -5.87 33.24 -21.99
C PRO A 755 -6.44 33.59 -20.60
N LEU A 756 -5.93 32.93 -19.55
CA LEU A 756 -6.23 33.32 -18.18
C LEU A 756 -5.46 34.59 -17.82
N LYS A 757 -6.15 35.58 -17.28
CA LYS A 757 -5.60 36.86 -16.86
C LYS A 757 -5.54 36.93 -15.34
N SER A 758 -4.50 37.59 -14.84
CA SER A 758 -4.36 37.86 -13.41
C SER A 758 -5.48 38.79 -12.92
N HIS A 759 -5.90 38.60 -11.66
CA HIS A 759 -7.01 39.32 -11.02
C HIS A 759 -8.42 39.02 -11.57
N GLN A 760 -8.54 38.17 -12.60
CA GLN A 760 -9.85 37.67 -13.04
C GLN A 760 -10.23 36.40 -12.29
N VAL A 761 -11.54 36.18 -12.16
CA VAL A 761 -12.11 35.01 -11.50
C VAL A 761 -12.78 34.13 -12.55
N TYR A 762 -12.51 32.84 -12.48
CA TYR A 762 -13.08 31.83 -13.36
C TYR A 762 -13.92 30.83 -12.55
N SER A 763 -14.88 30.19 -13.20
CA SER A 763 -15.78 29.20 -12.60
C SER A 763 -15.74 27.90 -13.40
N GLY A 764 -15.65 26.76 -12.70
CA GLY A 764 -15.67 25.43 -13.30
C GLY A 764 -14.38 25.07 -14.05
N GLY A 765 -14.52 24.48 -15.23
CA GLY A 765 -13.39 24.04 -16.06
C GLY A 765 -12.92 22.62 -15.75
N ASN A 766 -11.78 22.27 -16.33
CA ASN A 766 -11.08 21.02 -16.06
C ASN A 766 -9.56 21.24 -16.01
N SER A 767 -8.88 20.33 -15.34
CA SER A 767 -7.44 20.35 -15.11
C SER A 767 -6.60 20.28 -16.40
N ASP A 768 -7.08 19.62 -17.46
CA ASP A 768 -6.38 19.56 -18.76
C ASP A 768 -6.27 20.94 -19.40
N VAL A 769 -7.42 21.60 -19.54
CA VAL A 769 -7.53 22.94 -20.13
C VAL A 769 -6.81 23.94 -19.23
N PHE A 770 -7.00 23.86 -17.92
CA PHE A 770 -6.33 24.74 -16.98
C PHE A 770 -4.80 24.64 -17.08
N SER A 771 -4.24 23.42 -17.05
CA SER A 771 -2.80 23.21 -17.19
C SER A 771 -2.25 23.72 -18.51
N LYS A 772 -2.99 23.55 -19.62
CA LYS A 772 -2.61 24.11 -20.93
C LYS A 772 -2.60 25.63 -20.91
N LEU A 773 -3.63 26.26 -20.35
CA LEU A 773 -3.77 27.72 -20.30
C LEU A 773 -2.68 28.40 -19.46
N ILE A 774 -2.29 27.79 -18.33
CA ILE A 774 -1.21 28.33 -17.49
C ILE A 774 0.19 27.88 -17.95
N GLY A 775 0.27 26.97 -18.91
CA GLY A 775 1.53 26.40 -19.42
C GLY A 775 2.25 25.51 -18.39
N SER A 776 1.51 24.85 -17.50
CA SER A 776 2.09 23.97 -16.48
C SER A 776 2.21 22.52 -16.97
N ARG A 777 3.25 21.83 -16.48
CA ARG A 777 3.36 20.37 -16.53
C ARG A 777 3.03 19.78 -15.17
N GLY A 778 2.72 18.49 -15.11
CA GLY A 778 2.27 17.83 -13.88
C GLY A 778 3.18 18.12 -12.68
N LYS A 779 4.48 17.85 -12.83
CA LYS A 779 5.48 18.03 -11.77
C LYS A 779 5.88 19.48 -11.50
N ASP A 780 5.39 20.45 -12.27
CA ASP A 780 5.62 21.89 -12.04
C ASP A 780 4.66 22.46 -10.98
N VAL A 781 3.59 21.74 -10.62
CA VAL A 781 2.54 22.17 -9.69
C VAL A 781 2.69 21.48 -8.33
N LEU A 782 2.65 22.26 -7.24
CA LEU A 782 2.37 21.77 -5.88
C LEU A 782 0.95 22.20 -5.49
N TYR A 783 0.03 21.23 -5.38
CA TYR A 783 -1.34 21.48 -4.98
C TYR A 783 -1.54 21.15 -3.50
N VAL A 784 -2.10 22.12 -2.77
CA VAL A 784 -2.32 22.11 -1.33
C VAL A 784 -3.82 22.01 -1.06
N GLY A 785 -4.24 21.00 -0.29
CA GLY A 785 -5.64 20.77 0.05
C GLY A 785 -5.80 19.85 1.26
N ASP A 786 -6.98 19.80 1.86
CA ASP A 786 -7.31 18.94 3.01
C ASP A 786 -8.03 17.65 2.60
N HIS A 787 -8.69 17.66 1.43
CA HIS A 787 -9.48 16.54 0.98
C HIS A 787 -8.61 15.46 0.32
N ILE A 788 -8.26 14.43 1.10
CA ILE A 788 -7.39 13.33 0.67
C ILE A 788 -7.80 12.71 -0.68
N PHE A 789 -9.10 12.59 -0.96
CA PHE A 789 -9.57 12.03 -2.22
C PHE A 789 -9.63 13.07 -3.35
N GLY A 790 -10.38 14.16 -3.13
CA GLY A 790 -10.69 15.14 -4.18
C GLY A 790 -9.50 15.99 -4.58
N ASP A 791 -8.64 16.37 -3.63
CA ASP A 791 -7.49 17.24 -3.91
C ASP A 791 -6.23 16.43 -4.15
N ILE A 792 -5.96 15.45 -3.28
CA ILE A 792 -4.65 14.78 -3.25
C ILE A 792 -4.61 13.58 -4.19
N ILE A 793 -5.48 12.57 -4.00
CA ILE A 793 -5.47 11.35 -4.82
C ILE A 793 -5.73 11.66 -6.30
N LYS A 794 -6.71 12.51 -6.59
CA LYS A 794 -7.13 12.79 -7.96
C LYS A 794 -6.12 13.67 -8.71
N SER A 795 -5.59 14.73 -8.11
CA SER A 795 -4.52 15.51 -8.74
C SER A 795 -3.24 14.68 -8.96
N LYS A 796 -2.92 13.79 -8.02
CA LYS A 796 -1.76 12.90 -8.12
C LYS A 796 -1.89 11.89 -9.26
N LYS A 797 -3.02 11.17 -9.33
CA LYS A 797 -3.22 10.09 -10.31
C LYS A 797 -3.47 10.62 -11.71
N GLU A 798 -4.34 11.61 -11.85
CA GLU A 798 -4.79 12.07 -13.17
C GLU A 798 -3.79 13.05 -13.81
N ARG A 799 -3.03 13.80 -13.00
CA ARG A 799 -2.14 14.88 -13.49
C ARG A 799 -0.68 14.78 -13.06
N ALA A 800 -0.33 13.81 -12.23
CA ALA A 800 1.00 13.72 -11.63
C ALA A 800 1.44 15.02 -10.93
N TRP A 801 0.49 15.78 -10.38
CA TRP A 801 0.78 16.96 -9.57
C TRP A 801 1.54 16.55 -8.30
N ARG A 802 2.40 17.45 -7.81
CA ARG A 802 2.96 17.33 -6.47
C ARG A 802 1.90 17.72 -5.46
N THR A 803 1.87 17.05 -4.32
CA THR A 803 0.75 17.15 -3.38
C THR A 803 1.18 17.48 -1.97
N PHE A 804 0.50 18.46 -1.36
CA PHE A 804 0.60 18.80 0.05
C PHE A 804 -0.78 18.58 0.68
N LEU A 805 -0.88 17.61 1.61
CA LEU A 805 -2.09 17.43 2.40
C LEU A 805 -2.03 18.25 3.70
N VAL A 806 -3.04 19.09 3.94
CA VAL A 806 -3.25 19.76 5.23
C VAL A 806 -4.07 18.83 6.13
N ILE A 807 -3.62 18.59 7.35
CA ILE A 807 -4.31 17.76 8.35
C ILE A 807 -4.48 18.58 9.64
N PRO A 808 -5.58 19.34 9.79
CA PRO A 808 -5.79 20.18 10.96
C PRO A 808 -5.75 19.42 12.29
N GLU A 809 -6.15 18.14 12.29
CA GLU A 809 -6.12 17.30 13.49
C GLU A 809 -4.70 16.91 13.94
N LEU A 810 -3.68 17.11 13.10
CA LEU A 810 -2.32 16.62 13.33
C LEU A 810 -1.65 17.28 14.55
N GLU A 811 -1.95 18.55 14.84
CA GLU A 811 -1.39 19.25 16.00
C GLU A 811 -1.76 18.55 17.31
N GLN A 812 -3.06 18.25 17.50
CA GLN A 812 -3.55 17.52 18.66
C GLN A 812 -3.06 16.06 18.67
N GLU A 813 -3.05 15.39 17.52
CA GLU A 813 -2.51 14.02 17.39
C GLU A 813 -1.04 13.93 17.83
N LEU A 814 -0.22 14.92 17.46
CA LEU A 814 1.19 15.00 17.82
C LEU A 814 1.39 15.28 19.31
N ALA A 815 0.59 16.18 19.89
CA ALA A 815 0.61 16.46 21.32
C ALA A 815 0.28 15.18 22.12
N THR A 816 -0.82 14.50 21.79
CA THR A 816 -1.21 13.24 22.43
C THR A 816 -0.16 12.14 22.22
N TRP A 817 0.42 12.05 21.02
CA TRP A 817 1.51 11.09 20.75
C TRP A 817 2.73 11.34 21.64
N HIS A 818 3.12 12.60 21.84
CA HIS A 818 4.25 12.94 22.69
C HIS A 818 3.97 12.58 24.15
N ASP A 819 2.81 12.96 24.66
CA ASP A 819 2.39 12.72 26.05
C ASP A 819 2.24 11.23 26.38
N LYS A 820 1.75 10.42 25.42
CA LYS A 820 1.46 8.99 25.60
C LYS A 820 2.51 8.07 25.02
N ARG A 821 3.67 8.61 24.61
CA ARG A 821 4.77 7.83 24.02
C ARG A 821 5.23 6.67 24.90
N SER A 822 5.16 6.82 26.22
CA SER A 822 5.52 5.76 27.19
C SER A 822 4.67 4.51 27.04
N ILE A 823 3.36 4.64 26.78
CA ILE A 823 2.44 3.51 26.56
C ILE A 823 2.83 2.77 25.28
N PHE A 824 3.19 3.52 24.23
CA PHE A 824 3.65 2.92 22.97
C PHE A 824 4.98 2.18 23.15
N THR A 825 5.94 2.76 23.87
CA THR A 825 7.20 2.10 24.23
C THR A 825 6.95 0.82 25.05
N GLU A 826 5.93 0.80 25.91
CA GLU A 826 5.56 -0.40 26.67
C GLU A 826 4.98 -1.50 25.76
N ILE A 827 4.15 -1.14 24.77
CA ILE A 827 3.68 -2.08 23.74
C ILE A 827 4.89 -2.69 23.00
N GLU A 828 5.88 -1.88 22.62
CA GLU A 828 7.10 -2.37 21.95
C GLU A 828 7.92 -3.32 22.84
N LYS A 829 8.06 -2.99 24.14
CA LYS A 829 8.74 -3.87 25.11
C LYS A 829 8.00 -5.20 25.27
N LEU A 830 6.69 -5.18 25.44
CA LEU A 830 5.87 -6.39 25.57
C LEU A 830 5.92 -7.24 24.30
N ASP A 831 5.97 -6.61 23.13
CA ASP A 831 6.16 -7.28 21.85
C ASP A 831 7.54 -7.95 21.76
N LYS A 832 8.60 -7.30 22.24
CA LYS A 832 9.95 -7.86 22.31
C LYS A 832 10.02 -9.06 23.26
N ILE A 833 9.46 -8.95 24.46
CA ILE A 833 9.39 -10.05 25.44
C ILE A 833 8.62 -11.23 24.87
N LEU A 834 7.54 -10.97 24.12
CA LEU A 834 6.79 -12.02 23.43
C LEU A 834 7.64 -12.73 22.38
N ALA A 835 8.44 -11.99 21.60
CA ALA A 835 9.33 -12.56 20.60
C ALA A 835 10.47 -13.38 21.22
N GLU A 836 11.11 -12.87 22.27
CA GLU A 836 12.17 -13.57 23.01
C GLU A 836 11.67 -14.90 23.60
N LYS A 837 10.44 -14.96 24.11
CA LYS A 837 9.83 -16.21 24.58
C LYS A 837 9.54 -17.24 23.49
N LEU A 838 9.55 -16.84 22.22
CA LEU A 838 9.20 -17.70 21.09
C LEU A 838 10.42 -18.04 20.22
N ILE A 839 11.61 -17.47 20.50
CA ILE A 839 12.79 -17.60 19.62
C ILE A 839 13.37 -19.01 19.58
N ASP A 840 13.31 -19.74 20.69
CA ASP A 840 13.84 -21.11 20.80
C ASP A 840 12.83 -22.18 20.33
N PHE A 841 11.68 -21.75 19.81
CA PHE A 841 10.63 -22.64 19.31
C PHE A 841 10.66 -22.69 17.79
N ASP A 842 10.44 -23.88 17.24
CA ASP A 842 10.42 -24.13 15.80
C ASP A 842 9.13 -24.89 15.40
N SER A 843 9.02 -25.27 14.14
CA SER A 843 7.86 -26.01 13.61
C SER A 843 7.62 -27.37 14.29
N SER A 844 8.62 -27.95 14.97
CA SER A 844 8.49 -29.21 15.71
C SER A 844 7.84 -29.03 17.10
N SER A 845 7.77 -27.79 17.59
CA SER A 845 7.29 -27.46 18.92
C SER A 845 5.75 -27.58 19.03
N LYS A 846 5.28 -28.48 19.91
CA LYS A 846 3.84 -28.75 20.10
C LYS A 846 3.19 -27.97 21.25
N ASN A 847 3.97 -27.55 22.25
CA ASN A 847 3.48 -26.86 23.44
C ASN A 847 3.74 -25.36 23.35
N CYS A 848 2.67 -24.57 23.25
CA CYS A 848 2.78 -23.11 23.29
C CYS A 848 3.07 -22.64 24.72
N PRO A 849 4.12 -21.81 24.95
CA PRO A 849 4.33 -21.20 26.25
C PRO A 849 3.14 -20.30 26.62
N ASN A 850 2.84 -20.15 27.92
CA ASN A 850 1.73 -19.32 28.35
C ASN A 850 2.00 -17.82 28.06
N ILE A 851 1.40 -17.31 27.00
CA ILE A 851 1.50 -15.92 26.53
C ILE A 851 0.22 -15.11 26.77
N SER A 852 -0.78 -15.68 27.46
CA SER A 852 -2.10 -15.06 27.64
C SER A 852 -2.01 -13.74 28.42
N SER A 853 -1.22 -13.71 29.49
CA SER A 853 -0.97 -12.50 30.30
C SER A 853 -0.36 -11.37 29.48
N ILE A 854 0.69 -11.65 28.70
CA ILE A 854 1.36 -10.66 27.84
C ILE A 854 0.38 -10.15 26.76
N LYS A 855 -0.39 -11.05 26.13
CA LYS A 855 -1.41 -10.66 25.14
C LYS A 855 -2.47 -9.73 25.75
N HIS A 856 -2.93 -10.02 26.96
CA HIS A 856 -3.89 -9.18 27.67
C HIS A 856 -3.31 -7.81 28.03
N GLN A 857 -2.05 -7.75 28.48
CA GLN A 857 -1.35 -6.49 28.74
C GLN A 857 -1.23 -5.64 27.48
N ILE A 858 -0.82 -6.23 26.34
CA ILE A 858 -0.75 -5.53 25.05
C ILE A 858 -2.13 -4.97 24.66
N GLN A 859 -3.21 -5.76 24.77
CA GLN A 859 -4.56 -5.31 24.44
C GLN A 859 -5.02 -4.16 25.33
N ARG A 860 -4.70 -4.22 26.63
CA ARG A 860 -4.98 -3.13 27.57
C ARG A 860 -4.23 -1.86 27.20
N CYS A 861 -2.93 -1.93 26.93
CA CYS A 861 -2.13 -0.77 26.52
C CYS A 861 -2.64 -0.18 25.20
N ILE A 862 -3.04 -1.01 24.23
CA ILE A 862 -3.64 -0.55 22.97
C ILE A 862 -4.94 0.21 23.24
N HIS A 863 -5.82 -0.34 24.08
CA HIS A 863 -7.08 0.32 24.41
C HIS A 863 -6.85 1.65 25.13
N GLU A 864 -5.96 1.68 26.12
CA GLU A 864 -5.59 2.90 26.85
C GLU A 864 -5.00 3.98 25.92
N MET A 865 -4.13 3.56 25.00
CA MET A 865 -3.55 4.46 23.99
C MET A 865 -4.65 4.98 23.05
N ASP A 866 -5.51 4.13 22.50
CA ASP A 866 -6.54 4.55 21.57
C ASP A 866 -7.52 5.54 22.24
N MET A 867 -7.95 5.29 23.48
CA MET A 867 -8.83 6.20 24.23
C MET A 867 -8.23 7.58 24.50
N SER A 868 -6.90 7.72 24.48
CA SER A 868 -6.25 9.02 24.68
C SER A 868 -6.48 10.02 23.53
N TYR A 869 -6.90 9.53 22.36
CA TYR A 869 -7.22 10.34 21.18
C TYR A 869 -8.72 10.65 21.04
N GLY A 870 -9.58 9.97 21.81
CA GLY A 870 -11.04 10.00 21.66
C GLY A 870 -11.63 8.59 21.60
N LEU A 871 -12.97 8.48 21.55
CA LEU A 871 -13.68 7.20 21.69
C LEU A 871 -13.40 6.22 20.56
N ILE A 872 -13.13 6.72 19.35
CA ILE A 872 -12.82 5.89 18.18
C ILE A 872 -11.29 5.79 17.96
N GLY A 873 -10.50 6.52 18.75
CA GLY A 873 -9.03 6.58 18.71
C GLY A 873 -8.45 7.36 17.53
N SER A 874 -7.10 7.39 17.44
CA SER A 874 -6.33 8.20 16.47
C SER A 874 -6.79 8.09 15.00
N LEU A 875 -6.79 9.20 14.28
CA LEU A 875 -6.99 9.28 12.83
C LEU A 875 -6.05 8.33 12.06
N PHE A 876 -4.83 8.12 12.57
CA PHE A 876 -3.80 7.38 11.87
C PHE A 876 -3.74 5.88 12.23
N ARG A 877 -4.33 5.46 13.36
CA ARG A 877 -4.15 4.08 13.87
C ARG A 877 -5.23 3.57 14.83
N SER A 878 -5.15 2.27 15.08
CA SER A 878 -5.63 1.63 16.30
C SER A 878 -4.53 0.71 16.80
N GLY A 879 -3.94 1.03 17.95
CA GLY A 879 -2.72 0.42 18.46
C GLY A 879 -1.57 0.46 17.44
N SER A 880 -1.06 -0.71 17.05
CA SER A 880 0.02 -0.84 16.05
C SER A 880 -0.47 -0.84 14.59
N ARG A 881 -1.79 -0.89 14.34
CA ARG A 881 -2.37 -1.02 13.00
C ARG A 881 -2.77 0.33 12.43
N GLN A 882 -2.35 0.62 11.20
CA GLN A 882 -2.71 1.86 10.50
C GLN A 882 -4.14 1.85 9.97
N THR A 883 -4.74 3.04 9.92
CA THR A 883 -6.01 3.27 9.25
C THR A 883 -5.86 3.34 7.73
N HIS A 884 -6.98 3.18 7.03
CA HIS A 884 -7.09 3.44 5.60
C HIS A 884 -6.67 4.88 5.27
N PHE A 885 -7.08 5.86 6.08
CA PHE A 885 -6.68 7.26 5.93
C PHE A 885 -5.15 7.42 5.97
N ALA A 886 -4.48 6.91 7.01
CA ALA A 886 -3.01 6.96 7.10
C ALA A 886 -2.34 6.37 5.86
N SER A 887 -2.84 5.23 5.37
CA SER A 887 -2.29 4.59 4.17
C SER A 887 -2.46 5.46 2.91
N GLN A 888 -3.55 6.21 2.81
CA GLN A 888 -3.79 7.15 1.72
C GLN A 888 -2.87 8.37 1.83
N VAL A 889 -2.65 8.91 3.04
CA VAL A 889 -1.68 10.00 3.27
C VAL A 889 -0.29 9.57 2.81
N THR A 890 0.23 8.46 3.35
CA THR A 890 1.55 7.93 2.99
C THR A 890 1.66 7.67 1.49
N ARG A 891 0.58 7.20 0.85
CA ARG A 891 0.58 6.86 -0.57
C ARG A 891 0.46 8.07 -1.50
N TYR A 892 -0.37 9.05 -1.18
CA TYR A 892 -0.78 10.06 -2.18
C TYR A 892 -0.33 11.49 -1.85
N ALA A 893 -0.12 11.84 -0.59
CA ALA A 893 0.41 13.16 -0.19
C ALA A 893 1.95 13.13 -0.21
N ASP A 894 2.60 13.90 -1.10
CA ASP A 894 4.08 13.94 -1.16
C ASP A 894 4.65 14.50 0.14
N ILE A 895 4.01 15.54 0.62
CA ILE A 895 4.25 16.17 1.91
C ILE A 895 2.91 16.39 2.63
N TYR A 896 2.95 16.51 3.95
CA TYR A 896 1.79 16.84 4.77
C TYR A 896 2.22 17.65 6.00
N ALA A 897 1.29 18.39 6.58
CA ALA A 897 1.50 19.15 7.81
C ALA A 897 0.20 19.31 8.57
#